data_AF-A0A1F4VBX7-F1
#
_entry.id   AF-A0A1F4VBX7-F1
#
_cell.length_a   1.000
_cell.length_b   1.000
_cell.length_c   1.000
_cell.angle_alpha   90.00
_cell.angle_beta   90.00
_cell.angle_gamma   90.00
#
_symmetry.space_group_name_H-M   'P 1'
#
loop_
_entity.id
_entity.type
_entity.pdbx_description
1 polymer ?
#
loop_
_entity_poly.entity_id
_entity_poly.type
_entity_poly.pdbx_seq_one_letter_code
_entity_poly.pdbx_strand_id
1 'polypeptide(L)'
;MNTKNLNIVNKLIDSTVISLAFLIPVFFLPITTDFFELNKLALLVLGSIIILVLWGVKILFTKKLAISSSPLDLPILLSLAVFILSTIFSINKDSSIFGIQGRWFPSLIGFSTLVVFYYASASNIEKATTIKSALYGFLISSSISSLVAILGYYNTPVKLFNSVLFTFSGSINSALFVAALGAVLSLIMMFGEKNKFLKMSLTTVSLVNFSLLLVLNNVVSWVLLITGLLAVAYLVPLAQVKQSKLNLYVIAGFVISLVLLVVMPATKNVVINNNFPREINLDVTGSWIVTSSSLRDFPILGSGPSTFNLNYTRYKPLYLNNGNEWSLRFDKPFNELFNIMSTMGILGTAALVLLGVTVIKLTFKLRNIYTDSSEEGNVAETLSAGLIVTLVSFLVTYAYSINAFALFLFSALLVSKIKLAGKESDLVKHVVLSFTTVSEEVSLSSLSAVKKEYFHYVISAPVFALAIAGFLLTYRTYAADVLMKQAFTAAQKNDGNTTYQLMAKAINTNPRKDLYHNLYAQVNIALANSVASKGNLSDVDKQTLQSLVSQAIRSSRISTEILNPLNPVNWEVRASVYKALIGAAENSEQWAINAYNTAIQLDPTNARLRLNLGGVYYSKKDYLTAANLFRQATTLKPNYANAYYNFAEALYNLKDYKNAKTAFEVALSLVEKDSGDYKKVAEELSKLKELPAVAGASESSPSEKPIEPITQNTGATEQQDVKQEPLTDPDQQKEEPKVSDIVNTGTGQQVPAE
;
A
#
# COMPACT_ATOMS: atom_id res chain seq x y z
N MET A 1 -40.83 18.44 -6.74
CA MET A 1 -40.12 19.14 -5.64
C MET A 1 -40.24 20.63 -5.87
N ASN A 2 -40.55 21.43 -4.84
CA ASN A 2 -40.32 22.89 -4.90
C ASN A 2 -38.83 23.17 -5.12
N THR A 3 -38.49 24.28 -5.79
CA THR A 3 -37.11 24.77 -6.00
C THR A 3 -36.24 24.71 -4.73
N LYS A 4 -36.86 24.91 -3.56
CA LYS A 4 -36.27 24.76 -2.24
C LYS A 4 -35.61 23.39 -2.02
N ASN A 5 -36.26 22.30 -2.42
CA ASN A 5 -35.75 20.95 -2.16
C ASN A 5 -34.61 20.56 -3.12
N LEU A 6 -34.65 21.03 -4.38
CA LEU A 6 -33.53 20.86 -5.32
C LEU A 6 -32.28 21.63 -4.84
N ASN A 7 -32.47 22.82 -4.28
CA ASN A 7 -31.40 23.59 -3.66
C ASN A 7 -30.78 22.87 -2.46
N ILE A 8 -31.55 22.11 -1.68
CA ILE A 8 -31.02 21.28 -0.58
C ILE A 8 -30.13 20.17 -1.15
N VAL A 9 -30.59 19.45 -2.18
CA VAL A 9 -29.82 18.37 -2.82
C VAL A 9 -28.48 18.90 -3.36
N ASN A 10 -28.51 20.01 -4.11
CA ASN A 10 -27.29 20.63 -4.63
C ASN A 10 -26.33 21.06 -3.50
N LYS A 11 -26.84 21.67 -2.43
CA LYS A 11 -26.03 22.03 -1.25
C LYS A 11 -25.39 20.83 -0.57
N LEU A 12 -26.09 19.70 -0.48
CA LEU A 12 -25.56 18.47 0.10
C LEU A 12 -24.45 17.86 -0.77
N ILE A 13 -24.62 17.87 -2.10
CA ILE A 13 -23.55 17.45 -3.03
C ILE A 13 -22.32 18.34 -2.86
N ASP A 14 -22.50 19.67 -2.93
CA ASP A 14 -21.43 20.66 -2.74
C ASP A 14 -20.70 20.43 -1.41
N SER A 15 -21.45 20.29 -0.31
CA SER A 15 -20.90 20.04 1.02
C SER A 15 -20.12 18.73 1.08
N THR A 16 -20.60 17.66 0.43
CA THR A 16 -19.91 16.37 0.46
C THR A 16 -18.57 16.44 -0.26
N VAL A 17 -18.50 17.11 -1.42
CA VAL A 17 -17.23 17.31 -2.16
C VAL A 17 -16.24 18.12 -1.32
N ILE A 18 -16.69 19.21 -0.69
CA ILE A 18 -15.85 20.05 0.18
C ILE A 18 -15.36 19.25 1.39
N SER A 19 -16.26 18.48 2.03
CA SER A 19 -15.92 17.63 3.17
C SER A 19 -14.90 16.55 2.80
N LEU A 20 -15.03 15.89 1.64
CA LEU A 20 -14.04 14.92 1.18
C LEU A 20 -12.68 15.57 0.89
N ALA A 21 -12.68 16.74 0.24
CA ALA A 21 -11.44 17.48 -0.04
C ALA A 21 -10.67 17.83 1.24
N PHE A 22 -11.38 18.15 2.33
CA PHE A 22 -10.79 18.40 3.65
C PHE A 22 -10.44 17.11 4.41
N LEU A 23 -11.32 16.10 4.43
CA LEU A 23 -11.15 14.94 5.30
C LEU A 23 -10.11 13.96 4.78
N ILE A 24 -10.05 13.67 3.47
CA ILE A 24 -9.18 12.61 2.95
C ILE A 24 -7.69 12.78 3.36
N PRO A 25 -7.10 14.00 3.35
CA PRO A 25 -5.72 14.19 3.80
C PRO A 25 -5.48 13.96 5.30
N VAL A 26 -6.51 14.08 6.14
CA VAL A 26 -6.37 14.04 7.60
C VAL A 26 -7.09 12.86 8.26
N PHE A 27 -7.89 12.10 7.52
CA PHE A 27 -8.78 11.08 8.07
C PHE A 27 -8.06 9.78 8.41
N PHE A 28 -8.30 9.31 9.64
CA PHE A 28 -7.86 8.01 10.15
C PHE A 28 -8.80 7.55 11.27
N LEU A 29 -8.88 6.25 11.51
CA LEU A 29 -9.61 5.68 12.66
C LEU A 29 -8.82 4.52 13.27
N PRO A 30 -8.69 4.42 14.61
CA PRO A 30 -7.91 3.37 15.28
C PRO A 30 -8.67 2.03 15.44
N ILE A 31 -9.86 1.90 14.85
CA ILE A 31 -10.77 0.77 15.05
C ILE A 31 -10.57 -0.38 14.06
N THR A 32 -9.75 -0.18 13.03
CA THR A 32 -9.39 -1.15 11.99
C THR A 32 -7.97 -1.67 12.18
N THR A 33 -7.60 -2.73 11.48
CA THR A 33 -6.22 -3.25 11.48
C THR A 33 -5.26 -2.31 10.76
N ASP A 34 -5.72 -1.68 9.68
CA ASP A 34 -5.07 -0.59 8.96
C ASP A 34 -5.72 0.74 9.35
N PHE A 35 -5.01 1.60 10.06
CA PHE A 35 -5.56 2.85 10.60
C PHE A 35 -5.84 3.91 9.54
N PHE A 36 -5.25 3.80 8.34
CA PHE A 36 -5.17 4.89 7.39
C PHE A 36 -5.83 4.56 6.06
N GLU A 37 -5.28 3.63 5.29
CA GLU A 37 -5.68 3.42 3.89
C GLU A 37 -7.09 2.86 3.78
N LEU A 38 -7.44 1.86 4.61
CA LEU A 38 -8.79 1.29 4.61
C LEU A 38 -9.84 2.35 5.00
N ASN A 39 -9.52 3.18 6.00
CA ASN A 39 -10.41 4.23 6.48
C ASN A 39 -10.62 5.32 5.43
N LYS A 40 -9.55 5.75 4.75
CA LYS A 40 -9.63 6.73 3.66
C LYS A 40 -10.43 6.19 2.48
N LEU A 41 -10.19 4.93 2.09
CA LEU A 41 -10.95 4.28 1.02
C LEU A 41 -12.44 4.14 1.40
N ALA A 42 -12.75 3.73 2.63
CA ALA A 42 -14.13 3.64 3.10
C ALA A 42 -14.83 5.00 3.10
N LEU A 43 -14.15 6.06 3.57
CA LEU A 43 -14.66 7.43 3.52
C LEU A 43 -14.93 7.88 2.10
N LEU A 44 -14.01 7.60 1.17
CA LEU A 44 -14.15 7.92 -0.25
C LEU A 44 -15.35 7.18 -0.86
N VAL A 45 -15.52 5.89 -0.59
CA VAL A 45 -16.66 5.10 -1.07
C VAL A 45 -17.97 5.66 -0.52
N LEU A 46 -18.06 5.92 0.79
CA LEU A 46 -19.26 6.47 1.42
C LEU A 46 -19.61 7.85 0.87
N GLY A 47 -18.64 8.75 0.75
CA GLY A 47 -18.86 10.07 0.17
C GLY A 47 -19.29 10.01 -1.30
N SER A 48 -18.69 9.11 -2.09
CA SER A 48 -19.08 8.89 -3.49
C SER A 48 -20.49 8.32 -3.62
N ILE A 49 -20.88 7.40 -2.74
CA ILE A 49 -22.23 6.84 -2.65
C ILE A 49 -23.25 7.93 -2.30
N ILE A 50 -22.94 8.80 -1.33
CA ILE A 50 -23.81 9.93 -0.96
C ILE A 50 -24.04 10.83 -2.17
N ILE A 51 -22.99 11.23 -2.88
CA ILE A 51 -23.10 12.08 -4.08
C ILE A 51 -23.90 11.36 -5.17
N LEU A 52 -23.65 10.06 -5.39
CA LEU A 52 -24.33 9.25 -6.40
C LEU A 52 -25.84 9.12 -6.11
N VAL A 53 -26.21 8.85 -4.86
CA VAL A 53 -27.60 8.78 -4.39
C VAL A 53 -28.30 10.13 -4.57
N LEU A 54 -27.65 11.22 -4.14
CA LEU A 54 -28.18 12.58 -4.31
C LEU A 54 -28.35 12.96 -5.79
N TRP A 55 -27.42 12.53 -6.64
CA TRP A 55 -27.54 12.71 -8.09
C TRP A 55 -28.68 11.89 -8.68
N GLY A 56 -28.87 10.64 -8.25
CA GLY A 56 -30.03 9.80 -8.60
C GLY A 56 -31.36 10.44 -8.20
N VAL A 57 -31.43 10.98 -6.98
CA VAL A 57 -32.59 11.76 -6.49
C VAL A 57 -32.82 13.01 -7.36
N LYS A 58 -31.75 13.73 -7.73
CA LYS A 58 -31.84 14.88 -8.63
C LYS A 58 -32.43 14.46 -9.99
N ILE A 59 -31.94 13.38 -10.59
CA ILE A 59 -32.45 12.85 -11.88
C ILE A 59 -33.93 12.50 -11.79
N LEU A 60 -34.36 11.86 -10.69
CA LEU A 60 -35.77 11.53 -10.47
C LEU A 60 -36.68 12.77 -10.48
N PHE A 61 -36.23 13.85 -9.85
CA PHE A 61 -37.04 15.07 -9.74
C PHE A 61 -36.95 16.00 -10.96
N THR A 62 -35.77 16.15 -11.55
CA THR A 62 -35.57 17.03 -12.71
C THR A 62 -36.00 16.37 -14.02
N LYS A 63 -36.12 15.04 -14.04
CA LYS A 63 -36.30 14.22 -15.25
C LYS A 63 -35.23 14.52 -16.31
N LYS A 64 -34.04 14.93 -15.86
CA LYS A 64 -32.90 15.29 -16.70
C LYS A 64 -31.63 14.64 -16.16
N LEU A 65 -30.91 13.96 -17.04
CA LEU A 65 -29.55 13.51 -16.77
C LEU A 65 -28.57 14.50 -17.41
N ALA A 66 -27.89 15.27 -16.58
CA ALA A 66 -26.82 16.17 -17.00
C ALA A 66 -25.46 15.49 -16.76
N ILE A 67 -24.64 15.38 -17.80
CA ILE A 67 -23.27 14.86 -17.74
C ILE A 67 -22.33 15.89 -18.35
N SER A 68 -21.29 16.25 -17.59
CA SER A 68 -20.20 17.09 -18.11
C SER A 68 -19.20 16.21 -18.86
N SER A 69 -19.19 16.27 -20.19
CA SER A 69 -18.21 15.55 -21.00
C SER A 69 -16.95 16.39 -21.23
N SER A 70 -15.78 15.77 -21.13
CA SER A 70 -14.48 16.42 -21.31
C SER A 70 -13.47 15.50 -22.03
N PRO A 71 -12.35 16.04 -22.57
CA PRO A 71 -11.26 15.23 -23.10
C PRO A 71 -10.70 14.18 -22.13
N LEU A 72 -10.88 14.36 -20.81
CA LEU A 72 -10.45 13.40 -19.79
C LEU A 72 -11.34 12.14 -19.75
N ASP A 73 -12.53 12.16 -20.34
CA ASP A 73 -13.44 11.01 -20.36
C ASP A 73 -12.81 9.80 -21.03
N LEU A 74 -12.19 10.00 -22.20
CA LEU A 74 -11.58 8.92 -22.96
C LEU A 74 -10.49 8.19 -22.15
N PRO A 75 -9.44 8.85 -21.62
CA PRO A 75 -8.43 8.15 -20.83
C PRO A 75 -8.98 7.57 -19.51
N ILE A 76 -9.96 8.21 -18.86
CA ILE A 76 -10.55 7.69 -17.62
C ILE A 76 -11.36 6.41 -17.88
N LEU A 77 -12.23 6.42 -18.90
CA LEU A 77 -13.04 5.27 -19.27
C LEU A 77 -12.19 4.13 -19.87
N LEU A 78 -11.16 4.46 -20.66
CA LEU A 78 -10.19 3.48 -21.13
C LEU A 78 -9.46 2.83 -19.96
N SER A 79 -9.00 3.62 -18.99
CA SER A 79 -8.37 3.10 -17.77
C SER A 79 -9.32 2.18 -17.01
N LEU A 80 -10.60 2.57 -16.85
CA LEU A 80 -11.61 1.73 -16.21
C LEU A 80 -11.81 0.41 -16.97
N ALA A 81 -11.89 0.44 -18.29
CA ALA A 81 -12.00 -0.75 -19.11
C ALA A 81 -10.79 -1.67 -18.94
N VAL A 82 -9.56 -1.12 -18.88
CA VAL A 82 -8.36 -1.90 -18.59
C VAL A 82 -8.40 -2.48 -17.18
N PHE A 83 -8.83 -1.72 -16.16
CA PHE A 83 -9.01 -2.23 -14.80
C PHE A 83 -9.98 -3.41 -14.76
N ILE A 84 -11.12 -3.32 -15.46
CA ILE A 84 -12.12 -4.39 -15.54
C ILE A 84 -11.52 -5.61 -16.24
N LEU A 85 -10.93 -5.43 -17.43
CA LEU A 85 -10.35 -6.54 -18.21
C LEU A 85 -9.20 -7.22 -17.46
N SER A 86 -8.28 -6.43 -16.91
CA SER A 86 -7.15 -6.92 -16.12
C SER A 86 -7.65 -7.66 -14.85
N THR A 87 -8.75 -7.23 -14.23
CA THR A 87 -9.38 -7.96 -13.12
C THR A 87 -10.00 -9.29 -13.55
N ILE A 88 -10.67 -9.34 -14.71
CA ILE A 88 -11.29 -10.56 -15.25
C ILE A 88 -10.23 -11.64 -15.53
N PHE A 89 -9.08 -11.25 -16.08
CA PHE A 89 -7.96 -12.12 -16.42
C PHE A 89 -6.87 -12.18 -15.34
N SER A 90 -7.13 -11.63 -14.14
CA SER A 90 -6.15 -11.57 -13.05
C SER A 90 -5.79 -12.97 -12.53
N ILE A 91 -4.53 -13.12 -12.13
CA ILE A 91 -4.05 -14.32 -11.42
C ILE A 91 -4.68 -14.45 -10.03
N ASN A 92 -5.16 -13.34 -9.44
CA ASN A 92 -5.95 -13.34 -8.21
C ASN A 92 -7.06 -12.28 -8.28
N LYS A 93 -8.28 -12.74 -8.57
CA LYS A 93 -9.45 -11.87 -8.76
C LYS A 93 -9.87 -11.15 -7.48
N ASP A 94 -9.82 -11.81 -6.33
CA ASP A 94 -10.24 -11.21 -5.06
C ASP A 94 -9.33 -10.04 -4.67
N SER A 95 -8.02 -10.21 -4.78
CA SER A 95 -7.04 -9.13 -4.60
C SER A 95 -7.22 -8.00 -5.61
N SER A 96 -7.50 -8.30 -6.88
CA SER A 96 -7.76 -7.27 -7.89
C SER A 96 -9.04 -6.48 -7.66
N ILE A 97 -10.08 -7.11 -7.12
CA ILE A 97 -11.36 -6.44 -6.83
C ILE A 97 -11.24 -5.55 -5.59
N PHE A 98 -10.71 -6.10 -4.48
CA PHE A 98 -10.78 -5.48 -3.15
C PHE A 98 -9.46 -4.87 -2.67
N GLY A 99 -8.34 -5.16 -3.33
CA GLY A 99 -7.01 -4.88 -2.79
C GLY A 99 -6.58 -5.86 -1.69
N ILE A 100 -5.35 -5.69 -1.23
CA ILE A 100 -4.74 -6.51 -0.16
C ILE A 100 -4.59 -5.69 1.13
N GLN A 101 -4.46 -6.34 2.27
CA GLN A 101 -4.26 -5.65 3.55
C GLN A 101 -2.94 -4.85 3.52
N GLY A 102 -2.97 -3.59 3.96
CA GLY A 102 -1.85 -2.65 3.83
C GLY A 102 -1.73 -1.95 2.47
N ARG A 103 -2.43 -2.44 1.44
CA ARG A 103 -2.48 -1.83 0.10
C ARG A 103 -3.84 -2.04 -0.56
N TRP A 104 -4.80 -1.21 -0.18
CA TRP A 104 -6.19 -1.26 -0.67
C TRP A 104 -6.39 -0.59 -2.05
N PHE A 105 -5.42 0.22 -2.49
CA PHE A 105 -5.33 0.83 -3.81
C PHE A 105 -3.98 0.46 -4.47
N PRO A 106 -3.93 0.16 -5.79
CA PRO A 106 -5.02 0.20 -6.76
C PRO A 106 -5.87 -1.08 -6.82
N SER A 107 -7.19 -0.94 -6.69
CA SER A 107 -8.18 -2.02 -6.79
C SER A 107 -9.34 -1.61 -7.70
N LEU A 108 -10.08 -2.57 -8.26
CA LEU A 108 -11.23 -2.27 -9.13
C LEU A 108 -12.29 -1.45 -8.39
N ILE A 109 -12.59 -1.76 -7.13
CA ILE A 109 -13.55 -1.00 -6.32
C ILE A 109 -13.03 0.41 -6.08
N GLY A 110 -11.76 0.56 -5.68
CA GLY A 110 -11.17 1.88 -5.43
C GLY A 110 -11.17 2.76 -6.69
N PHE A 111 -10.76 2.21 -7.83
CA PHE A 111 -10.75 2.95 -9.09
C PHE A 111 -12.15 3.27 -9.61
N SER A 112 -13.09 2.31 -9.57
CA SER A 112 -14.48 2.54 -9.99
C SER A 112 -15.17 3.60 -9.13
N THR A 113 -14.88 3.62 -7.83
CA THR A 113 -15.36 4.65 -6.90
C THR A 113 -14.88 6.04 -7.32
N LEU A 114 -13.61 6.18 -7.68
CA LEU A 114 -13.04 7.45 -8.16
C LEU A 114 -13.68 7.91 -9.48
N VAL A 115 -13.95 6.98 -10.42
CA VAL A 115 -14.64 7.30 -11.68
C VAL A 115 -16.06 7.82 -11.40
N VAL A 116 -16.80 7.14 -10.53
CA VAL A 116 -18.14 7.57 -10.09
C VAL A 116 -18.06 8.95 -9.43
N PHE A 117 -17.12 9.15 -8.51
CA PHE A 117 -16.89 10.43 -7.86
C PHE A 117 -16.65 11.56 -8.86
N TYR A 118 -15.81 11.32 -9.87
CA TYR A 118 -15.50 12.31 -10.91
C TYR A 118 -16.73 12.73 -11.70
N TYR A 119 -17.47 11.76 -12.28
CA TYR A 119 -18.65 12.09 -13.09
C TYR A 119 -19.75 12.74 -12.27
N ALA A 120 -20.00 12.20 -11.06
CA ALA A 120 -21.06 12.72 -10.21
C ALA A 120 -20.72 14.13 -9.69
N SER A 121 -19.45 14.41 -9.37
CA SER A 121 -19.03 15.75 -8.92
C SER A 121 -18.98 16.76 -10.08
N ALA A 122 -18.30 16.41 -11.19
CA ALA A 122 -18.13 17.32 -12.33
C ALA A 122 -19.46 17.75 -12.97
N SER A 123 -20.45 16.86 -12.93
CA SER A 123 -21.79 17.13 -13.47
C SER A 123 -22.64 18.01 -12.55
N ASN A 124 -22.47 17.89 -11.23
CA ASN A 124 -23.38 18.52 -10.26
C ASN A 124 -22.86 19.79 -9.58
N ILE A 125 -21.56 20.11 -9.64
CA ILE A 125 -21.04 21.38 -9.10
C ILE A 125 -21.51 22.53 -10.00
N GLU A 126 -22.31 23.43 -9.44
CA GLU A 126 -22.94 24.56 -10.14
C GLU A 126 -22.41 25.93 -9.68
N LYS A 127 -21.53 25.97 -8.67
CA LYS A 127 -21.03 27.23 -8.09
C LYS A 127 -19.51 27.30 -8.06
N ALA A 128 -18.96 28.45 -8.45
CA ALA A 128 -17.52 28.72 -8.35
C ALA A 128 -17.03 28.76 -6.90
N THR A 129 -17.91 29.13 -5.96
CA THR A 129 -17.60 29.12 -4.52
C THR A 129 -17.32 27.71 -4.01
N THR A 130 -18.06 26.70 -4.47
CA THR A 130 -17.81 25.29 -4.10
C THR A 130 -16.40 24.86 -4.50
N ILE A 131 -15.94 25.24 -5.69
CA ILE A 131 -14.60 24.92 -6.18
C ILE A 131 -13.52 25.56 -5.29
N LYS A 132 -13.67 26.86 -5.00
CA LYS A 132 -12.75 27.57 -4.08
C LYS A 132 -12.77 26.96 -2.67
N SER A 133 -13.95 26.63 -2.14
CA SER A 133 -14.09 26.01 -0.82
C SER A 133 -13.47 24.62 -0.74
N ALA A 134 -13.58 23.80 -1.79
CA ALA A 134 -12.92 22.50 -1.85
C ALA A 134 -11.40 22.64 -1.89
N LEU A 135 -10.87 23.60 -2.66
CA LEU A 135 -9.43 23.92 -2.66
C LEU A 135 -8.94 24.40 -1.29
N TYR A 136 -9.64 25.33 -0.65
CA TYR A 136 -9.28 25.76 0.70
C TYR A 136 -9.38 24.62 1.72
N GLY A 137 -10.41 23.76 1.62
CA GLY A 137 -10.53 22.56 2.44
C GLY A 137 -9.31 21.65 2.32
N PHE A 138 -8.89 21.37 1.08
CA PHE A 138 -7.67 20.60 0.82
C PHE A 138 -6.42 21.29 1.40
N LEU A 139 -6.24 22.59 1.18
CA LEU A 139 -5.09 23.37 1.69
C LEU A 139 -5.01 23.41 3.22
N ILE A 140 -6.15 23.55 3.90
CA ILE A 140 -6.19 23.53 5.37
C ILE A 140 -5.80 22.15 5.87
N SER A 141 -6.38 21.10 5.27
CA SER A 141 -6.08 19.72 5.65
C SER A 141 -4.63 19.32 5.35
N SER A 142 -4.02 19.84 4.28
CA SER A 142 -2.61 19.59 3.98
C SER A 142 -1.69 20.21 5.03
N SER A 143 -1.98 21.44 5.46
CA SER A 143 -1.24 22.09 6.55
C SER A 143 -1.40 21.36 7.88
N ILE A 144 -2.61 20.88 8.21
CA ILE A 144 -2.84 20.07 9.41
C ILE A 144 -2.03 18.78 9.35
N SER A 145 -2.07 18.07 8.21
CA SER A 145 -1.26 16.85 8.00
C SER A 145 0.23 17.13 8.13
N SER A 146 0.72 18.25 7.58
CA SER A 146 2.12 18.64 7.64
C SER A 146 2.57 19.00 9.05
N LEU A 147 1.77 19.76 9.80
CA LEU A 147 2.07 20.09 11.20
C LEU A 147 2.18 18.83 12.05
N VAL A 148 1.25 17.89 11.89
CA VAL A 148 1.29 16.63 12.66
C VAL A 148 2.51 15.78 12.28
N ALA A 149 2.87 15.71 11.01
CA ALA A 149 4.07 15.01 10.57
C ALA A 149 5.36 15.67 11.14
N ILE A 150 5.42 17.00 11.22
CA ILE A 150 6.53 17.72 11.87
C ILE A 150 6.58 17.41 13.37
N LEU A 151 5.44 17.38 14.06
CA LEU A 151 5.36 17.04 15.49
C LEU A 151 5.81 15.59 15.76
N GLY A 152 5.44 14.65 14.88
CA GLY A 152 5.90 13.26 14.95
C GLY A 152 7.40 13.13 14.69
N TYR A 153 7.94 13.92 13.75
CA TYR A 153 9.38 13.95 13.47
C TYR A 153 10.23 14.38 14.68
N TYR A 154 9.77 15.37 15.44
CA TYR A 154 10.47 15.85 16.65
C TYR A 154 10.09 15.09 17.93
N ASN A 155 9.28 14.03 17.85
CA ASN A 155 8.85 13.21 18.98
C ASN A 155 8.28 14.05 20.16
N THR A 156 7.36 14.95 19.86
CA THR A 156 6.74 15.84 20.88
C THR A 156 5.94 15.05 21.92
N PRO A 157 5.78 15.53 23.17
CA PRO A 157 5.22 14.76 24.30
C PRO A 157 3.71 14.43 24.20
N VAL A 158 3.07 14.72 23.07
CA VAL A 158 1.67 14.39 22.83
C VAL A 158 1.58 12.91 22.51
N LYS A 159 1.09 12.09 23.45
CA LYS A 159 0.98 10.62 23.34
C LYS A 159 0.44 10.09 22.00
N LEU A 160 -0.45 10.84 21.33
CA LEU A 160 -0.98 10.49 20.01
C LEU A 160 0.09 10.49 18.90
N PHE A 161 1.15 11.31 19.05
CA PHE A 161 2.22 11.55 18.08
C PHE A 161 3.57 10.95 18.51
N ASN A 162 3.63 10.22 19.63
CA ASN A 162 4.86 9.58 20.13
C ASN A 162 5.37 8.43 19.24
N SER A 163 4.62 7.99 18.23
CA SER A 163 5.17 7.07 17.23
C SER A 163 5.88 7.86 16.15
N VAL A 164 7.19 7.66 16.03
CA VAL A 164 8.12 8.37 15.14
C VAL A 164 7.65 8.45 13.67
N LEU A 165 6.79 7.53 13.23
CA LEU A 165 6.26 7.46 11.85
C LEU A 165 4.81 7.96 11.69
N PHE A 166 4.21 8.54 12.74
CA PHE A 166 2.82 8.97 12.66
C PHE A 166 2.65 10.13 11.68
N THR A 167 1.80 9.92 10.68
CA THR A 167 1.33 10.97 9.78
C THR A 167 -0.15 10.74 9.54
N PHE A 168 -0.98 11.78 9.45
CA PHE A 168 -2.39 11.57 9.12
C PHE A 168 -2.60 10.98 7.71
N SER A 169 -1.68 11.29 6.80
CA SER A 169 -1.62 10.68 5.48
C SER A 169 -1.36 9.16 5.52
N GLY A 170 -0.82 8.63 6.61
CA GLY A 170 -0.59 7.20 6.86
C GLY A 170 0.77 6.68 6.41
N SER A 171 1.44 7.42 5.54
CA SER A 171 2.81 7.15 5.08
C SER A 171 3.56 8.47 4.94
N ILE A 172 4.88 8.42 5.13
CA ILE A 172 5.80 9.54 4.89
C ILE A 172 5.68 10.03 3.44
N ASN A 173 5.65 9.11 2.47
CA ASN A 173 5.57 9.48 1.07
C ASN A 173 4.24 10.18 0.74
N SER A 174 3.13 9.72 1.32
CA SER A 174 1.83 10.39 1.21
C SER A 174 1.85 11.77 1.89
N ALA A 175 2.53 11.93 3.03
CA ALA A 175 2.66 13.21 3.74
C ALA A 175 3.42 14.23 2.87
N LEU A 176 4.54 13.80 2.29
CA LEU A 176 5.36 14.60 1.38
C LEU A 176 4.60 14.99 0.12
N PHE A 177 3.82 14.07 -0.45
CA PHE A 177 2.96 14.35 -1.58
C PHE A 177 1.92 15.43 -1.27
N VAL A 178 1.19 15.29 -0.15
CA VAL A 178 0.19 16.26 0.31
C VAL A 178 0.82 17.61 0.60
N ALA A 179 1.99 17.63 1.23
CA ALA A 179 2.73 18.85 1.51
C ALA A 179 3.22 19.54 0.22
N ALA A 180 3.75 18.80 -0.75
CA ALA A 180 4.15 19.36 -2.04
C ALA A 180 2.96 19.99 -2.77
N LEU A 181 1.81 19.32 -2.82
CA LEU A 181 0.58 19.91 -3.35
C LEU A 181 0.15 21.15 -2.55
N GLY A 182 0.09 21.06 -1.22
CA GLY A 182 -0.31 22.17 -0.36
C GLY A 182 0.55 23.42 -0.56
N ALA A 183 1.88 23.25 -0.65
CA ALA A 183 2.81 24.33 -0.92
C ALA A 183 2.58 24.95 -2.30
N VAL A 184 2.52 24.13 -3.36
CA VAL A 184 2.38 24.62 -4.74
C VAL A 184 1.02 25.31 -4.98
N LEU A 185 -0.07 24.68 -4.54
CA LEU A 185 -1.42 25.21 -4.75
C LEU A 185 -1.62 26.53 -3.99
N SER A 186 -1.16 26.61 -2.74
CA SER A 186 -1.26 27.86 -1.96
C SER A 186 -0.43 29.00 -2.54
N LEU A 187 0.76 28.70 -3.10
CA LEU A 187 1.56 29.70 -3.83
C LEU A 187 0.79 30.28 -5.02
N ILE A 188 0.18 29.45 -5.87
CA ILE A 188 -0.55 29.93 -7.05
C ILE A 188 -1.76 30.78 -6.66
N MET A 189 -2.54 30.32 -5.67
CA MET A 189 -3.71 31.06 -5.19
C MET A 189 -3.32 32.41 -4.58
N MET A 190 -2.15 32.52 -3.94
CA MET A 190 -1.64 33.76 -3.36
C MET A 190 -1.36 34.87 -4.41
N PHE A 191 -1.08 34.52 -5.67
CA PHE A 191 -0.84 35.52 -6.73
C PHE A 191 -2.09 36.29 -7.14
N GLY A 192 -3.27 35.66 -7.06
CA GLY A 192 -4.54 36.25 -7.48
C GLY A 192 -5.37 36.79 -6.33
N GLU A 193 -4.94 36.60 -5.08
CA GLU A 193 -5.70 36.99 -3.91
C GLU A 193 -5.51 38.47 -3.56
N LYS A 194 -6.62 39.22 -3.58
CA LYS A 194 -6.65 40.65 -3.24
C LYS A 194 -6.79 40.87 -1.73
N ASN A 195 -7.46 39.95 -1.02
CA ASN A 195 -7.67 40.08 0.42
C ASN A 195 -6.36 39.83 1.19
N LYS A 196 -5.85 40.86 1.89
CA LYS A 196 -4.59 40.80 2.65
C LYS A 196 -4.57 39.69 3.70
N PHE A 197 -5.69 39.45 4.40
CA PHE A 197 -5.77 38.41 5.41
C PHE A 197 -5.65 37.03 4.78
N LEU A 198 -6.45 36.77 3.74
CA LEU A 198 -6.46 35.47 3.05
C LEU A 198 -5.14 35.18 2.35
N LYS A 199 -4.51 36.24 1.80
CA LYS A 199 -3.16 36.18 1.23
C LYS A 199 -2.12 35.76 2.28
N MET A 200 -2.16 36.34 3.47
CA MET A 200 -1.27 35.97 4.58
C MET A 200 -1.50 34.51 5.01
N SER A 201 -2.77 34.08 5.13
CA SER A 201 -3.09 32.69 5.45
C SER A 201 -2.53 31.71 4.41
N LEU A 202 -2.64 32.04 3.11
CA LEU A 202 -2.05 31.23 2.03
C LEU A 202 -0.52 31.18 2.11
N THR A 203 0.13 32.28 2.48
CA THR A 203 1.58 32.29 2.75
C THR A 203 1.94 31.34 3.90
N THR A 204 1.19 31.37 5.00
CA THR A 204 1.40 30.47 6.15
C THR A 204 1.22 29.01 5.74
N VAL A 205 0.15 28.70 4.98
CA VAL A 205 -0.08 27.34 4.44
C VAL A 205 1.12 26.90 3.60
N SER A 206 1.61 27.75 2.71
CA SER A 206 2.75 27.44 1.86
C SER A 206 4.01 27.14 2.68
N LEU A 207 4.33 28.00 3.66
CA LEU A 207 5.49 27.85 4.53
C LEU A 207 5.43 26.56 5.36
N VAL A 208 4.29 26.28 6.01
CA VAL A 208 4.11 25.07 6.84
C VAL A 208 4.33 23.81 6.02
N ASN A 209 3.74 23.73 4.82
CA ASN A 209 3.90 22.56 3.97
C ASN A 209 5.33 22.44 3.44
N PHE A 210 5.97 23.55 3.05
CA PHE A 210 7.37 23.57 2.63
C PHE A 210 8.33 23.15 3.76
N SER A 211 8.06 23.55 5.01
CA SER A 211 8.85 23.14 6.18
C SER A 211 8.90 21.62 6.35
N LEU A 212 7.80 20.90 6.11
CA LEU A 212 7.81 19.43 6.17
C LEU A 212 8.76 18.84 5.12
N LEU A 213 8.72 19.36 3.89
CA LEU A 213 9.59 18.89 2.80
C LEU A 213 11.08 19.09 3.14
N LEU A 214 11.42 20.22 3.76
CA LEU A 214 12.78 20.51 4.22
C LEU A 214 13.25 19.54 5.31
N VAL A 215 12.41 19.30 6.31
CA VAL A 215 12.75 18.49 7.49
C VAL A 215 12.96 17.02 7.10
N LEU A 216 12.07 16.46 6.29
CA LEU A 216 12.16 15.06 5.86
C LEU A 216 13.21 14.81 4.76
N ASN A 217 13.59 15.86 4.01
CA ASN A 217 14.63 15.86 2.99
C ASN A 217 14.66 14.60 2.10
N ASN A 218 13.62 14.41 1.29
CA ASN A 218 13.49 13.28 0.38
C ASN A 218 13.59 13.74 -1.09
N VAL A 219 14.28 12.95 -1.92
CA VAL A 219 14.41 13.23 -3.37
C VAL A 219 13.03 13.35 -4.04
N VAL A 220 12.08 12.49 -3.68
CA VAL A 220 10.71 12.51 -4.21
C VAL A 220 10.04 13.86 -3.94
N SER A 221 10.14 14.39 -2.72
CA SER A 221 9.56 15.70 -2.39
C SER A 221 10.16 16.84 -3.21
N TRP A 222 11.47 16.79 -3.47
CA TRP A 222 12.13 17.82 -4.28
C TRP A 222 11.68 17.78 -5.73
N VAL A 223 11.55 16.59 -6.32
CA VAL A 223 11.04 16.46 -7.69
C VAL A 223 9.60 16.99 -7.79
N LEU A 224 8.74 16.68 -6.81
CA LEU A 224 7.35 17.18 -6.79
C LEU A 224 7.27 18.70 -6.63
N LEU A 225 8.07 19.27 -5.72
CA LEU A 225 8.12 20.70 -5.51
C LEU A 225 8.64 21.44 -6.75
N ILE A 226 9.76 20.98 -7.33
CA ILE A 226 10.34 21.57 -8.56
C ILE A 226 9.32 21.51 -9.69
N THR A 227 8.67 20.37 -9.89
CA THR A 227 7.60 20.21 -10.88
C THR A 227 6.49 21.24 -10.67
N GLY A 228 6.04 21.41 -9.43
CA GLY A 228 5.03 22.40 -9.09
C GLY A 228 5.49 23.84 -9.32
N LEU A 229 6.73 24.19 -8.98
CA LEU A 229 7.30 25.51 -9.24
C LEU A 229 7.47 25.80 -10.73
N LEU A 230 7.86 24.81 -11.54
CA LEU A 230 7.89 24.94 -13.00
C LEU A 230 6.48 25.13 -13.57
N ALA A 231 5.49 24.41 -13.03
CA ALA A 231 4.09 24.62 -13.40
C ALA A 231 3.61 26.04 -13.02
N VAL A 232 3.99 26.55 -11.84
CA VAL A 232 3.70 27.94 -11.41
C VAL A 232 4.32 28.93 -12.38
N ALA A 233 5.61 28.78 -12.69
CA ALA A 233 6.34 29.68 -13.57
C ALA A 233 5.76 29.72 -15.00
N TYR A 234 5.20 28.59 -15.45
CA TYR A 234 4.55 28.49 -16.75
C TYR A 234 3.12 29.06 -16.75
N LEU A 235 2.32 28.76 -15.71
CA LEU A 235 0.89 29.07 -15.68
C LEU A 235 0.58 30.48 -15.19
N VAL A 236 1.38 31.03 -14.28
CA VAL A 236 1.14 32.36 -13.71
C VAL A 236 1.80 33.43 -14.59
N PRO A 237 1.05 34.43 -15.09
CA PRO A 237 1.64 35.52 -15.87
C PRO A 237 2.71 36.31 -15.09
N LEU A 238 3.86 36.59 -15.73
CA LEU A 238 4.97 37.35 -15.15
C LEU A 238 4.56 38.72 -14.57
N ALA A 239 3.54 39.35 -15.15
CA ALA A 239 2.99 40.61 -14.65
C ALA A 239 2.40 40.46 -13.23
N GLN A 240 1.67 39.37 -12.95
CA GLN A 240 1.09 39.09 -11.64
C GLN A 240 2.18 38.81 -10.59
N VAL A 241 3.28 38.15 -10.99
CA VAL A 241 4.41 37.87 -10.10
C VAL A 241 5.07 39.17 -9.62
N LYS A 242 5.24 40.16 -10.51
CA LYS A 242 5.89 41.44 -10.18
C LYS A 242 5.00 42.40 -9.38
N GLN A 243 3.69 42.19 -9.32
CA GLN A 243 2.76 43.09 -8.63
C GLN A 243 2.85 43.04 -7.10
N SER A 244 3.41 41.97 -6.50
CA SER A 244 3.45 41.84 -5.04
C SER A 244 4.83 41.48 -4.51
N LYS A 245 5.43 42.41 -3.75
CA LYS A 245 6.72 42.20 -3.06
C LYS A 245 6.69 40.99 -2.12
N LEU A 246 5.57 40.75 -1.42
CA LEU A 246 5.39 39.59 -0.54
C LEU A 246 5.63 38.27 -1.29
N ASN A 247 5.07 38.13 -2.49
CA ASN A 247 5.18 36.91 -3.28
C ASN A 247 6.63 36.65 -3.69
N LEU A 248 7.36 37.72 -4.06
CA LEU A 248 8.78 37.63 -4.39
C LEU A 248 9.62 37.22 -3.17
N TYR A 249 9.31 37.75 -1.98
CA TYR A 249 10.02 37.36 -0.75
C TYR A 249 9.76 35.90 -0.35
N VAL A 250 8.55 35.39 -0.52
CA VAL A 250 8.24 33.97 -0.25
C VAL A 250 9.01 33.05 -1.19
N ILE A 251 9.01 33.35 -2.50
CA ILE A 251 9.79 32.58 -3.49
C ILE A 251 11.29 32.65 -3.15
N ALA A 252 11.81 33.86 -2.89
CA ALA A 252 13.20 34.04 -2.51
C ALA A 252 13.54 33.25 -1.23
N GLY A 253 12.66 33.25 -0.23
CA GLY A 253 12.82 32.48 1.00
C GLY A 253 12.89 30.97 0.75
N PHE A 254 12.08 30.43 -0.17
CA PHE A 254 12.13 29.02 -0.55
C PHE A 254 13.45 28.67 -1.20
N VAL A 255 13.88 29.48 -2.16
CA VAL A 255 15.16 29.30 -2.87
C VAL A 255 16.34 29.41 -1.90
N ILE A 256 16.36 30.43 -1.04
CA ILE A 256 17.40 30.61 -0.02
C ILE A 256 17.44 29.41 0.93
N SER A 257 16.30 28.95 1.42
CA SER A 257 16.23 27.79 2.33
C SER A 257 16.79 26.52 1.68
N LEU A 258 16.49 26.29 0.40
CA LEU A 258 17.04 25.18 -0.38
C LEU A 258 18.56 25.30 -0.55
N VAL A 259 19.04 26.49 -0.92
CA VAL A 259 20.48 26.75 -1.09
C VAL A 259 21.22 26.54 0.23
N LEU A 260 20.70 27.07 1.35
CA LEU A 260 21.30 26.89 2.67
C LEU A 260 21.38 25.40 3.06
N LEU A 261 20.33 24.61 2.79
CA LEU A 261 20.29 23.18 3.11
C LEU A 261 21.29 22.35 2.28
N VAL A 262 21.55 22.75 1.03
CA VAL A 262 22.49 22.06 0.13
C VAL A 262 23.93 22.51 0.38
N VAL A 263 24.16 23.81 0.56
CA VAL A 263 25.51 24.42 0.60
C VAL A 263 26.11 24.43 2.00
N MET A 264 25.30 24.52 3.07
CA MET A 264 25.80 24.64 4.45
C MET A 264 25.58 23.34 5.24
N PRO A 265 26.64 22.54 5.49
CA PRO A 265 26.54 21.30 6.26
C PRO A 265 25.99 21.49 7.68
N ALA A 266 26.31 22.62 8.31
CA ALA A 266 25.82 22.96 9.65
C ALA A 266 24.28 23.06 9.68
N THR A 267 23.67 23.73 8.69
CA THR A 267 22.21 23.82 8.55
C THR A 267 21.60 22.43 8.32
N LYS A 268 22.23 21.63 7.45
CA LYS A 268 21.79 20.26 7.14
C LYS A 268 21.71 19.39 8.40
N ASN A 269 22.74 19.43 9.25
CA ASN A 269 22.82 18.58 10.44
C ASN A 269 21.87 19.01 11.58
N VAL A 270 21.44 20.27 11.61
CA VAL A 270 20.45 20.76 12.59
C VAL A 270 19.02 20.43 12.16
N VAL A 271 18.74 20.50 10.86
CA VAL A 271 17.38 20.30 10.32
C VAL A 271 17.08 18.82 10.09
N ILE A 272 18.05 18.07 9.56
CA ILE A 272 17.86 16.68 9.12
C ILE A 272 18.41 15.71 10.15
N ASN A 273 17.52 14.85 10.64
CA ASN A 273 17.82 13.72 11.47
C ASN A 273 18.07 12.52 10.56
N ASN A 274 19.34 12.16 10.39
CA ASN A 274 19.74 11.00 9.57
C ASN A 274 19.22 9.66 10.13
N ASN A 275 18.85 9.61 11.41
CA ASN A 275 18.31 8.43 12.07
C ASN A 275 16.78 8.35 11.95
N PHE A 276 16.12 9.30 11.28
CA PHE A 276 14.68 9.23 11.07
C PHE A 276 14.33 8.03 10.17
N PRO A 277 13.44 7.13 10.59
CA PRO A 277 13.16 5.91 9.84
C PRO A 277 12.57 6.25 8.46
N ARG A 278 13.11 5.60 7.43
CA ARG A 278 12.63 5.78 6.05
C ARG A 278 11.70 4.65 5.66
N GLU A 279 10.71 4.98 4.86
CA GLU A 279 9.84 3.97 4.27
C GLU A 279 10.64 3.15 3.25
N ILE A 280 10.69 1.83 3.47
CA ILE A 280 11.44 0.89 2.64
C ILE A 280 10.56 0.47 1.49
N ASN A 281 11.05 0.66 0.25
CA ASN A 281 10.40 0.20 -0.97
C ASN A 281 11.42 -0.55 -1.82
N LEU A 282 10.92 -1.34 -2.76
CA LEU A 282 11.78 -1.99 -3.74
C LEU A 282 12.53 -0.92 -4.56
N ASP A 283 13.83 -1.11 -4.72
CA ASP A 283 14.68 -0.22 -5.51
C ASP A 283 14.30 -0.23 -7.00
N VAL A 284 14.85 0.72 -7.77
CA VAL A 284 14.55 0.87 -9.20
C VAL A 284 14.95 -0.39 -9.97
N THR A 285 16.13 -0.95 -9.69
CA THR A 285 16.66 -2.14 -10.37
C THR A 285 15.78 -3.36 -10.10
N GLY A 286 15.42 -3.62 -8.84
CA GLY A 286 14.57 -4.74 -8.48
C GLY A 286 13.17 -4.58 -9.04
N SER A 287 12.64 -3.35 -9.00
CA SER A 287 11.34 -3.02 -9.59
C SER A 287 11.33 -3.28 -11.09
N TRP A 288 12.40 -2.91 -11.80
CA TRP A 288 12.54 -3.18 -13.23
C TRP A 288 12.61 -4.68 -13.54
N ILE A 289 13.39 -5.46 -12.79
CA ILE A 289 13.51 -6.91 -13.01
C ILE A 289 12.16 -7.60 -12.81
N VAL A 290 11.46 -7.29 -11.72
CA VAL A 290 10.13 -7.86 -11.43
C VAL A 290 9.11 -7.43 -12.49
N THR A 291 9.13 -6.15 -12.87
CA THR A 291 8.19 -5.60 -13.87
C THR A 291 8.42 -6.15 -15.26
N SER A 292 9.66 -6.20 -15.73
CA SER A 292 10.01 -6.74 -17.05
C SER A 292 9.73 -8.24 -17.14
N SER A 293 10.00 -8.99 -16.07
CA SER A 293 9.64 -10.41 -15.99
C SER A 293 8.13 -10.62 -15.98
N SER A 294 7.38 -9.77 -15.27
CA SER A 294 5.91 -9.80 -15.30
C SER A 294 5.36 -9.47 -16.69
N LEU A 295 5.91 -8.45 -17.37
CA LEU A 295 5.51 -8.09 -18.73
C LEU A 295 5.84 -9.19 -19.76
N ARG A 296 6.93 -9.94 -19.56
CA ARG A 296 7.24 -11.10 -20.41
C ARG A 296 6.15 -12.17 -20.30
N ASP A 297 5.72 -12.47 -19.07
CA ASP A 297 4.74 -13.54 -18.81
C ASP A 297 3.27 -13.07 -19.02
N PHE A 298 2.98 -11.77 -18.82
CA PHE A 298 1.65 -11.16 -18.90
C PHE A 298 1.68 -9.79 -19.63
N PRO A 299 1.96 -9.75 -20.95
CA PRO A 299 2.28 -8.51 -21.66
C PRO A 299 1.12 -7.51 -21.79
N ILE A 300 -0.09 -7.98 -22.14
CA ILE A 300 -1.18 -7.08 -22.57
C ILE A 300 -1.91 -6.48 -21.36
N LEU A 301 -2.40 -7.33 -20.46
CA LEU A 301 -3.26 -6.96 -19.33
C LEU A 301 -2.57 -7.05 -17.97
N GLY A 302 -1.30 -7.45 -17.92
CA GLY A 302 -0.57 -7.70 -16.68
C GLY A 302 -1.18 -8.84 -15.86
N SER A 303 -0.72 -8.98 -14.62
CA SER A 303 -1.21 -10.04 -13.72
C SER A 303 -2.48 -9.66 -12.93
N GLY A 304 -3.06 -8.49 -13.15
CA GLY A 304 -4.24 -7.96 -12.45
C GLY A 304 -3.90 -6.86 -11.43
N PRO A 305 -4.78 -5.88 -11.16
CA PRO A 305 -4.55 -4.88 -10.12
C PRO A 305 -4.24 -5.50 -8.75
N SER A 306 -3.43 -4.84 -7.92
CA SER A 306 -3.09 -5.31 -6.56
C SER A 306 -2.44 -6.71 -6.45
N THR A 307 -1.76 -7.20 -7.50
CA THR A 307 -1.07 -8.51 -7.48
C THR A 307 0.47 -8.42 -7.51
N PHE A 308 1.04 -7.23 -7.34
CA PHE A 308 2.49 -7.03 -7.42
C PHE A 308 3.26 -7.90 -6.42
N ASN A 309 2.71 -8.14 -5.23
CA ASN A 309 3.31 -9.03 -4.22
C ASN A 309 3.52 -10.47 -4.75
N LEU A 310 2.62 -10.97 -5.60
CA LEU A 310 2.73 -12.28 -6.22
C LEU A 310 3.78 -12.29 -7.33
N ASN A 311 3.88 -11.19 -8.10
CA ASN A 311 4.93 -11.02 -9.09
C ASN A 311 6.31 -10.93 -8.42
N TYR A 312 6.40 -10.22 -7.29
CA TYR A 312 7.64 -10.04 -6.55
C TYR A 312 8.20 -11.37 -6.07
N THR A 313 7.41 -12.22 -5.39
CA THR A 313 7.93 -13.49 -4.86
C THR A 313 8.39 -14.42 -5.98
N ARG A 314 7.70 -14.41 -7.13
CA ARG A 314 8.06 -15.24 -8.28
C ARG A 314 9.34 -14.77 -9.00
N TYR A 315 9.58 -13.47 -9.05
CA TYR A 315 10.70 -12.86 -9.82
C TYR A 315 11.72 -12.15 -8.95
N LYS A 316 11.72 -12.40 -7.64
CA LYS A 316 12.61 -11.73 -6.68
C LYS A 316 14.08 -11.91 -7.11
N PRO A 317 14.80 -10.81 -7.41
CA PRO A 317 16.20 -10.88 -7.81
C PRO A 317 17.10 -11.47 -6.71
N LEU A 318 18.10 -12.26 -7.11
CA LEU A 318 19.03 -12.91 -6.17
C LEU A 318 19.87 -11.92 -5.35
N TYR A 319 20.25 -10.77 -5.93
CA TYR A 319 21.10 -9.80 -5.22
C TYR A 319 20.45 -9.23 -3.95
N LEU A 320 19.12 -9.18 -3.90
CA LEU A 320 18.39 -8.71 -2.72
C LEU A 320 18.61 -9.63 -1.51
N ASN A 321 19.02 -10.88 -1.71
CA ASN A 321 19.30 -11.77 -0.60
C ASN A 321 20.55 -11.39 0.20
N ASN A 322 21.46 -10.61 -0.40
CA ASN A 322 22.66 -10.11 0.27
C ASN A 322 22.39 -8.87 1.13
N GLY A 323 21.29 -8.15 0.86
CA GLY A 323 20.91 -6.95 1.58
C GLY A 323 20.26 -7.22 2.94
N ASN A 324 19.99 -6.14 3.68
CA ASN A 324 19.36 -6.19 5.00
C ASN A 324 17.87 -6.57 4.90
N GLU A 325 17.24 -6.22 3.78
CA GLU A 325 15.81 -6.39 3.49
C GLU A 325 15.49 -7.74 2.84
N TRP A 326 16.44 -8.68 2.82
CA TRP A 326 16.33 -9.96 2.12
C TRP A 326 15.07 -10.77 2.50
N SER A 327 14.60 -10.63 3.75
CA SER A 327 13.48 -11.39 4.28
C SER A 327 12.12 -10.77 3.96
N LEU A 328 12.10 -9.53 3.45
CA LEU A 328 10.89 -8.80 3.11
C LEU A 328 10.31 -9.30 1.78
N ARG A 329 8.98 -9.43 1.75
CA ARG A 329 8.20 -9.67 0.53
C ARG A 329 7.55 -8.36 0.14
N PHE A 330 8.15 -7.62 -0.79
CA PHE A 330 7.62 -6.33 -1.21
C PHE A 330 6.28 -6.49 -1.94
N ASP A 331 5.30 -5.68 -1.53
CA ASP A 331 3.97 -5.60 -2.14
C ASP A 331 3.84 -4.41 -3.11
N LYS A 332 4.90 -3.61 -3.24
CA LYS A 332 4.96 -2.40 -4.08
C LYS A 332 6.33 -2.27 -4.76
N PRO A 333 6.36 -1.85 -6.03
CA PRO A 333 7.59 -1.41 -6.66
C PRO A 333 7.95 0.02 -6.24
N PHE A 334 9.05 0.52 -6.79
CA PHE A 334 9.57 1.87 -6.58
C PHE A 334 8.53 2.99 -6.85
N ASN A 335 7.71 2.85 -7.91
CA ASN A 335 6.71 3.85 -8.29
C ASN A 335 5.45 3.24 -8.92
N GLU A 336 4.41 4.05 -9.11
CA GLU A 336 3.13 3.58 -9.65
C GLU A 336 3.24 3.19 -11.12
N LEU A 337 4.18 3.76 -11.88
CA LEU A 337 4.43 3.36 -13.26
C LEU A 337 4.85 1.89 -13.36
N PHE A 338 5.85 1.46 -12.58
CA PHE A 338 6.25 0.05 -12.52
C PHE A 338 5.12 -0.84 -12.03
N ASN A 339 4.32 -0.34 -11.09
CA ASN A 339 3.14 -1.07 -10.61
C ASN A 339 2.15 -1.31 -11.76
N ILE A 340 1.75 -0.28 -12.49
CA ILE A 340 0.81 -0.36 -13.61
C ILE A 340 1.38 -1.24 -14.73
N MET A 341 2.66 -1.10 -15.07
CA MET A 341 3.32 -1.95 -16.06
C MET A 341 3.26 -3.44 -15.65
N SER A 342 3.56 -3.74 -14.39
CA SER A 342 3.62 -5.11 -13.88
C SER A 342 2.24 -5.75 -13.71
N THR A 343 1.24 -4.96 -13.31
CA THR A 343 -0.10 -5.44 -12.91
C THR A 343 -1.17 -5.25 -13.98
N MET A 344 -1.05 -4.24 -14.85
CA MET A 344 -2.03 -3.91 -15.89
C MET A 344 -1.46 -3.97 -17.31
N GLY A 345 -0.17 -4.31 -17.47
CA GLY A 345 0.49 -4.54 -18.74
C GLY A 345 0.58 -3.30 -19.63
N ILE A 346 0.87 -3.53 -20.91
CA ILE A 346 1.04 -2.49 -21.93
C ILE A 346 -0.21 -1.61 -22.06
N LEU A 347 -1.42 -2.19 -21.98
CA LEU A 347 -2.67 -1.42 -22.09
C LEU A 347 -2.85 -0.46 -20.91
N GLY A 348 -2.52 -0.90 -19.69
CA GLY A 348 -2.54 -0.03 -18.51
C GLY A 348 -1.56 1.13 -18.63
N THR A 349 -0.33 0.84 -19.08
CA THR A 349 0.69 1.86 -19.31
C THR A 349 0.27 2.85 -20.39
N ALA A 350 -0.30 2.37 -21.50
CA ALA A 350 -0.81 3.23 -22.57
C ALA A 350 -1.95 4.14 -22.09
N ALA A 351 -2.87 3.62 -21.26
CA ALA A 351 -3.95 4.41 -20.66
C ALA A 351 -3.42 5.51 -19.73
N LEU A 352 -2.40 5.23 -18.91
CA LEU A 352 -1.74 6.23 -18.08
C LEU A 352 -1.04 7.31 -18.91
N VAL A 353 -0.31 6.92 -19.96
CA VAL A 353 0.36 7.87 -20.88
C VAL A 353 -0.68 8.74 -21.57
N LEU A 354 -1.79 8.16 -22.04
CA LEU A 354 -2.88 8.92 -22.66
C LEU A 354 -3.51 9.91 -21.67
N LEU A 355 -3.71 9.51 -20.41
CA LEU A 355 -4.20 10.40 -19.36
C LEU A 355 -3.23 11.57 -19.14
N GLY A 356 -1.94 11.29 -19.03
CA GLY A 356 -0.89 12.31 -18.85
C GLY A 356 -0.84 13.30 -20.01
N VAL A 357 -0.81 12.81 -21.25
CA VAL A 357 -0.84 13.64 -22.46
C VAL A 357 -2.10 14.50 -22.52
N THR A 358 -3.25 13.95 -22.14
CA THR A 358 -4.53 14.68 -22.15
C THR A 358 -4.54 15.80 -21.12
N VAL A 359 -4.07 15.55 -19.89
CA VAL A 359 -3.93 16.57 -18.85
C VAL A 359 -2.99 17.68 -19.31
N ILE A 360 -1.81 17.34 -19.84
CA ILE A 360 -0.84 18.32 -20.36
C ILE A 360 -1.48 19.19 -21.47
N LYS A 361 -2.14 18.57 -22.46
CA LYS A 361 -2.85 19.29 -23.53
C LYS A 361 -3.96 20.20 -22.99
N LEU A 362 -4.73 19.72 -22.01
CA LEU A 362 -5.79 20.50 -21.39
C LEU A 362 -5.22 21.72 -20.67
N THR A 363 -4.16 21.55 -19.87
CA THR A 363 -3.47 22.63 -19.18
C THR A 363 -2.94 23.70 -20.15
N PHE A 364 -2.32 23.29 -21.26
CA PHE A 364 -1.85 24.23 -22.28
C PHE A 364 -2.97 25.07 -22.89
N LYS A 365 -4.10 24.43 -23.23
CA LYS A 365 -5.26 25.15 -23.78
C LYS A 365 -5.89 26.11 -22.77
N LEU A 366 -5.96 25.70 -21.51
CA LEU A 366 -6.55 26.52 -20.44
C LEU A 366 -5.75 27.78 -20.17
N ARG A 367 -4.41 27.69 -20.17
CA ARG A 367 -3.55 28.87 -20.03
C ARG A 367 -3.98 29.95 -21.03
N ASN A 368 -4.12 29.60 -22.31
CA ASN A 368 -4.49 30.54 -23.36
C ASN A 368 -5.89 31.15 -23.17
N ILE A 369 -6.84 30.41 -22.59
CA ILE A 369 -8.24 30.85 -22.41
C ILE A 369 -8.39 31.88 -21.27
N TYR A 370 -7.59 31.74 -20.20
CA TYR A 370 -7.74 32.51 -18.96
C TYR A 370 -6.69 33.61 -18.77
N THR A 371 -5.69 33.72 -19.65
CA THR A 371 -4.62 34.76 -19.57
C THR A 371 -5.15 36.20 -19.49
N ASP A 372 -6.35 36.48 -19.99
CA ASP A 372 -6.92 37.85 -20.09
C ASP A 372 -7.93 38.22 -18.98
N SER A 373 -8.36 37.28 -18.13
CA SER A 373 -9.42 37.54 -17.13
C SER A 373 -8.86 37.76 -15.72
N SER A 374 -8.81 39.03 -15.29
CA SER A 374 -8.10 39.53 -14.10
C SER A 374 -8.73 39.26 -12.73
N GLU A 375 -9.89 38.59 -12.62
CA GLU A 375 -10.53 38.31 -11.31
C GLU A 375 -10.79 36.83 -10.98
N GLU A 376 -10.73 35.92 -11.97
CA GLU A 376 -11.02 34.49 -11.76
C GLU A 376 -9.94 33.53 -12.26
N GLY A 377 -8.92 34.04 -12.95
CA GLY A 377 -7.83 33.29 -13.59
C GLY A 377 -6.67 32.87 -12.66
N ASN A 378 -6.97 32.41 -11.44
CA ASN A 378 -5.97 31.67 -10.62
C ASN A 378 -6.45 30.28 -10.23
N VAL A 379 -7.76 30.01 -10.27
CA VAL A 379 -8.32 28.72 -9.84
C VAL A 379 -8.04 27.63 -10.87
N ALA A 380 -8.15 27.94 -12.17
CA ALA A 380 -7.91 26.98 -13.24
C ALA A 380 -6.42 26.58 -13.33
N GLU A 381 -5.54 27.55 -13.10
CA GLU A 381 -4.08 27.42 -13.03
C GLU A 381 -3.69 26.57 -11.81
N THR A 382 -4.29 26.87 -10.65
CA THR A 382 -4.10 26.08 -9.41
C THR A 382 -4.46 24.62 -9.63
N LEU A 383 -5.66 24.35 -10.17
CA LEU A 383 -6.12 22.99 -10.47
C LEU A 383 -5.22 22.28 -11.50
N SER A 384 -4.79 23.00 -12.53
CA SER A 384 -3.90 22.47 -13.57
C SER A 384 -2.52 22.09 -13.00
N ALA A 385 -1.93 22.94 -12.16
CA ALA A 385 -0.68 22.63 -11.48
C ALA A 385 -0.83 21.42 -10.53
N GLY A 386 -1.95 21.36 -9.80
CA GLY A 386 -2.28 20.21 -8.94
C GLY A 386 -2.35 18.90 -9.72
N LEU A 387 -2.95 18.90 -10.91
CA LEU A 387 -2.99 17.73 -11.79
C LEU A 387 -1.60 17.33 -12.29
N ILE A 388 -0.77 18.28 -12.72
CA ILE A 388 0.60 17.99 -13.17
C ILE A 388 1.42 17.38 -12.04
N VAL A 389 1.41 17.99 -10.85
CA VAL A 389 2.15 17.48 -9.68
C VAL A 389 1.65 16.09 -9.29
N THR A 390 0.33 15.85 -9.34
CA THR A 390 -0.24 14.54 -9.03
C THR A 390 0.17 13.48 -10.05
N LEU A 391 0.17 13.79 -11.35
CA LEU A 391 0.64 12.87 -12.37
C LEU A 391 2.13 12.54 -12.24
N VAL A 392 2.97 13.56 -11.99
CA VAL A 392 4.40 13.32 -11.76
C VAL A 392 4.63 12.48 -10.52
N SER A 393 3.80 12.61 -9.48
CA SER A 393 3.89 11.73 -8.30
C SER A 393 3.78 10.26 -8.64
N PHE A 394 2.97 9.86 -9.62
CA PHE A 394 2.85 8.45 -10.01
C PHE A 394 4.13 7.92 -10.70
N LEU A 395 4.99 8.81 -11.20
CA LEU A 395 6.25 8.46 -11.84
C LEU A 395 7.42 8.35 -10.85
N VAL A 396 7.32 8.98 -9.68
CA VAL A 396 8.41 9.03 -8.70
C VAL A 396 8.09 8.33 -7.39
N THR A 397 6.82 8.04 -7.13
CA THR A 397 6.33 7.32 -5.96
C THR A 397 5.15 6.43 -6.37
N TYR A 398 4.84 5.44 -5.53
CA TYR A 398 3.70 4.57 -5.71
C TYR A 398 2.44 5.25 -5.14
N ALA A 399 1.26 4.89 -5.67
CA ALA A 399 0.04 5.61 -5.35
C ALA A 399 -0.73 4.98 -4.19
N TYR A 400 -1.14 5.84 -3.26
CA TYR A 400 -2.14 5.55 -2.23
C TYR A 400 -3.51 6.11 -2.62
N SER A 401 -4.53 5.81 -1.83
CA SER A 401 -5.91 6.29 -2.05
C SER A 401 -5.98 7.82 -2.17
N ILE A 402 -5.11 8.53 -1.43
CA ILE A 402 -5.02 9.99 -1.43
C ILE A 402 -4.46 10.56 -2.74
N ASN A 403 -3.43 9.94 -3.32
CA ASN A 403 -2.85 10.39 -4.59
C ASN A 403 -3.88 10.27 -5.72
N ALA A 404 -4.57 9.13 -5.77
CA ALA A 404 -5.63 8.89 -6.75
C ALA A 404 -6.83 9.82 -6.51
N PHE A 405 -7.24 10.05 -5.26
CA PHE A 405 -8.29 11.01 -4.95
C PHE A 405 -7.96 12.43 -5.41
N ALA A 406 -6.73 12.91 -5.16
CA ALA A 406 -6.30 14.25 -5.59
C ALA A 406 -6.40 14.41 -7.12
N LEU A 407 -6.00 13.39 -7.89
CA LEU A 407 -6.10 13.39 -9.35
C LEU A 407 -7.55 13.56 -9.82
N PHE A 408 -8.47 12.78 -9.25
CA PHE A 408 -9.88 12.81 -9.65
C PHE A 408 -10.62 14.04 -9.10
N LEU A 409 -10.27 14.51 -7.90
CA LEU A 409 -10.79 15.77 -7.32
C LEU A 409 -10.41 16.95 -8.21
N PHE A 410 -9.13 17.15 -8.50
CA PHE A 410 -8.71 18.27 -9.32
C PHE A 410 -9.25 18.17 -10.75
N SER A 411 -9.38 16.95 -11.30
CA SER A 411 -10.02 16.74 -12.61
C SER A 411 -11.50 17.17 -12.58
N ALA A 412 -12.26 16.75 -11.57
CA ALA A 412 -13.69 17.07 -11.45
C ALA A 412 -13.91 18.58 -11.23
N LEU A 413 -13.09 19.20 -10.37
CA LEU A 413 -13.13 20.63 -10.11
C LEU A 413 -12.74 21.45 -11.35
N LEU A 414 -11.76 20.99 -12.13
CA LEU A 414 -11.31 21.67 -13.35
C LEU A 414 -12.40 21.64 -14.42
N VAL A 415 -12.98 20.47 -14.69
CA VAL A 415 -14.12 20.33 -15.62
C VAL A 415 -15.29 21.19 -15.17
N SER A 416 -15.58 21.23 -13.87
CA SER A 416 -16.61 22.11 -13.31
C SER A 416 -16.30 23.60 -13.52
N LYS A 417 -15.04 24.03 -13.37
CA LYS A 417 -14.65 25.43 -13.60
C LYS A 417 -14.80 25.80 -15.07
N ILE A 418 -14.38 24.93 -15.99
CA ILE A 418 -14.53 25.16 -17.45
C ILE A 418 -16.01 25.28 -17.80
N LYS A 419 -16.86 24.39 -17.28
CA LYS A 419 -18.31 24.45 -17.45
C LYS A 419 -18.90 25.79 -17.00
N LEU A 420 -18.50 26.28 -15.82
CA LEU A 420 -19.04 27.52 -15.26
C LEU A 420 -18.56 28.79 -15.96
N ALA A 421 -17.45 28.74 -16.70
CA ALA A 421 -16.93 29.89 -17.41
C ALA A 421 -17.82 30.32 -18.60
N GLY A 422 -18.81 29.51 -19.00
CA GLY A 422 -19.85 29.87 -19.99
C GLY A 422 -19.37 30.14 -21.41
N LYS A 423 -18.05 30.22 -21.63
CA LYS A 423 -17.45 30.07 -22.95
C LYS A 423 -17.66 28.61 -23.32
N GLU A 424 -18.56 28.32 -24.26
CA GLU A 424 -18.62 27.04 -24.96
C GLU A 424 -17.27 26.80 -25.65
N SER A 425 -16.23 26.50 -24.88
CA SER A 425 -14.98 26.00 -25.42
C SER A 425 -15.27 24.58 -25.89
N ASP A 426 -14.68 24.18 -27.01
CA ASP A 426 -14.70 22.79 -27.50
C ASP A 426 -14.19 21.74 -26.47
N LEU A 427 -13.79 22.17 -25.26
CA LEU A 427 -13.17 21.38 -24.21
C LEU A 427 -14.15 20.78 -23.21
N VAL A 428 -15.35 21.34 -22.98
CA VAL A 428 -16.35 20.70 -22.11
C VAL A 428 -17.73 20.86 -22.72
N LYS A 429 -18.39 19.74 -22.98
CA LYS A 429 -19.77 19.71 -23.51
C LYS A 429 -20.71 19.31 -22.38
N HIS A 430 -21.68 20.18 -22.10
CA HIS A 430 -22.72 19.89 -21.12
C HIS A 430 -23.85 19.11 -21.80
N VAL A 431 -23.81 17.78 -21.69
CA VAL A 431 -24.79 16.90 -22.32
C VAL A 431 -25.97 16.73 -21.36
N VAL A 432 -27.14 17.24 -21.75
CA VAL A 432 -28.38 17.08 -20.98
C VAL A 432 -29.33 16.19 -21.75
N LEU A 433 -29.59 15.00 -21.21
CA LEU A 433 -30.65 14.12 -21.69
C LEU A 433 -31.93 14.46 -20.93
N SER A 434 -32.89 15.07 -21.61
CA SER A 434 -34.22 15.41 -21.05
C SER A 434 -35.22 14.31 -21.36
N PHE A 435 -36.00 13.90 -20.36
CA PHE A 435 -36.98 12.81 -20.48
C PHE A 435 -38.44 13.31 -20.52
N THR A 436 -38.64 14.60 -20.78
CA THR A 436 -39.96 15.24 -20.96
C THR A 436 -40.30 15.38 -22.45
N THR A 437 -41.59 15.23 -22.79
CA THR A 437 -42.12 15.32 -24.15
C THR A 437 -41.79 16.65 -24.83
N VAL A 438 -41.30 16.57 -26.07
CA VAL A 438 -41.49 17.62 -27.08
C VAL A 438 -42.99 17.57 -27.45
N SER A 439 -43.75 18.62 -27.18
CA SER A 439 -45.00 18.93 -27.90
C SER A 439 -44.59 19.46 -29.28
N GLU A 440 -45.16 19.07 -30.43
CA GLU A 440 -46.58 18.90 -30.74
C GLU A 440 -46.73 18.10 -32.07
N GLU A 441 -47.90 17.47 -32.25
CA GLU A 441 -48.42 16.77 -33.43
C GLU A 441 -47.68 15.53 -33.97
N VAL A 442 -48.23 14.34 -33.69
CA VAL A 442 -48.70 13.35 -34.69
C VAL A 442 -49.58 12.32 -33.97
N SER A 443 -50.78 12.11 -34.50
CA SER A 443 -51.76 11.11 -34.04
C SER A 443 -51.56 9.74 -34.72
N LEU A 444 -52.18 8.72 -34.10
CA LEU A 444 -52.45 7.37 -34.59
C LEU A 444 -51.32 6.32 -34.59
N SER A 445 -51.26 5.57 -33.48
CA SER A 445 -51.55 4.11 -33.40
C SER A 445 -50.73 3.39 -32.30
N SER A 446 -51.10 3.72 -31.05
CA SER A 446 -51.41 2.77 -29.96
C SER A 446 -50.53 1.53 -29.67
N LEU A 447 -49.23 1.52 -29.99
CA LEU A 447 -48.32 0.46 -29.49
C LEU A 447 -46.95 0.95 -28.96
N SER A 448 -46.70 2.27 -28.91
CA SER A 448 -45.50 2.86 -28.28
C SER A 448 -45.79 3.69 -27.02
N ALA A 449 -47.04 3.65 -26.54
CA ALA A 449 -47.52 4.38 -25.37
C ALA A 449 -47.33 3.61 -24.04
N VAL A 450 -46.39 2.66 -23.97
CA VAL A 450 -45.87 2.18 -22.68
C VAL A 450 -44.98 3.28 -22.08
N LYS A 451 -45.67 4.25 -21.47
CA LYS A 451 -45.27 5.18 -20.41
C LYS A 451 -43.82 5.69 -20.44
N LYS A 452 -43.58 6.72 -21.27
CA LYS A 452 -42.40 7.62 -21.22
C LYS A 452 -42.17 8.27 -19.84
N GLU A 453 -43.18 8.27 -18.97
CA GLU A 453 -43.02 8.67 -17.56
C GLU A 453 -42.10 7.74 -16.75
N TYR A 454 -41.84 6.49 -17.14
CA TYR A 454 -41.02 5.59 -16.31
C TYR A 454 -39.51 5.67 -16.61
N PHE A 455 -39.11 6.40 -17.64
CA PHE A 455 -37.72 6.40 -18.11
C PHE A 455 -36.72 6.96 -17.08
N HIS A 456 -37.16 7.93 -16.27
CA HIS A 456 -36.34 8.45 -15.17
C HIS A 456 -36.13 7.40 -14.04
N TYR A 457 -37.06 6.47 -13.84
CA TYR A 457 -36.87 5.31 -12.95
C TYR A 457 -35.90 4.29 -13.57
N VAL A 458 -35.97 4.06 -14.88
CA VAL A 458 -35.06 3.13 -15.59
C VAL A 458 -33.60 3.60 -15.50
N ILE A 459 -33.36 4.92 -15.52
CA ILE A 459 -32.00 5.49 -15.41
C ILE A 459 -31.52 5.59 -13.97
N SER A 460 -32.40 5.94 -13.04
CA SER A 460 -32.02 6.09 -11.63
C SER A 460 -31.90 4.76 -10.88
N ALA A 461 -32.65 3.72 -11.27
CA ALA A 461 -32.56 2.41 -10.62
C ALA A 461 -31.14 1.79 -10.67
N PRO A 462 -30.42 1.80 -11.81
CA PRO A 462 -29.01 1.40 -11.87
C PRO A 462 -28.11 2.23 -10.94
N VAL A 463 -28.36 3.53 -10.82
CA VAL A 463 -27.60 4.43 -9.93
C VAL A 463 -27.75 4.01 -8.46
N PHE A 464 -28.98 3.75 -8.02
CA PHE A 464 -29.24 3.24 -6.66
C PHE A 464 -28.72 1.82 -6.46
N ALA A 465 -28.83 0.94 -7.46
CA ALA A 465 -28.31 -0.41 -7.39
C ALA A 465 -26.78 -0.42 -7.23
N LEU A 466 -26.07 0.43 -7.98
CA LEU A 466 -24.62 0.64 -7.85
C LEU A 466 -24.26 1.17 -6.46
N ALA A 467 -25.01 2.15 -5.94
CA ALA A 467 -24.81 2.69 -4.60
C ALA A 467 -24.99 1.62 -3.51
N ILE A 468 -26.05 0.81 -3.59
CA ILE A 468 -26.33 -0.27 -2.63
C ILE A 468 -25.24 -1.36 -2.72
N ALA A 469 -24.86 -1.77 -3.94
CA ALA A 469 -23.81 -2.76 -4.14
C ALA A 469 -22.47 -2.29 -3.57
N GLY A 470 -22.07 -1.05 -3.88
CA GLY A 470 -20.85 -0.44 -3.34
C GLY A 470 -20.86 -0.38 -1.82
N PHE A 471 -22.00 0.00 -1.21
CA PHE A 471 -22.17 0.04 0.24
C PHE A 471 -22.00 -1.34 0.87
N LEU A 472 -22.71 -2.35 0.36
CA LEU A 472 -22.68 -3.71 0.91
C LEU A 472 -21.29 -4.35 0.84
N LEU A 473 -20.58 -4.15 -0.28
CA LEU A 473 -19.22 -4.69 -0.48
C LEU A 473 -18.21 -4.08 0.49
N THR A 474 -18.23 -2.74 0.62
CA THR A 474 -17.33 -2.03 1.53
C THR A 474 -17.69 -2.30 2.99
N TYR A 475 -18.98 -2.35 3.33
CA TYR A 475 -19.44 -2.66 4.69
C TYR A 475 -18.94 -4.01 5.18
N ARG A 476 -19.08 -5.07 4.36
CA ARG A 476 -18.60 -6.42 4.74
C ARG A 476 -17.10 -6.43 4.99
N THR A 477 -16.33 -5.77 4.13
CA THR A 477 -14.87 -5.68 4.25
C THR A 477 -14.47 -4.91 5.50
N TYR A 478 -15.08 -3.75 5.73
CA TYR A 478 -14.79 -2.88 6.86
C TYR A 478 -15.21 -3.51 8.20
N ALA A 479 -16.41 -4.09 8.28
CA ALA A 479 -16.90 -4.73 9.49
C ALA A 479 -16.06 -5.96 9.89
N ALA A 480 -15.63 -6.77 8.93
CA ALA A 480 -14.75 -7.90 9.19
C ALA A 480 -13.37 -7.44 9.71
N ASP A 481 -12.84 -6.34 9.18
CA ASP A 481 -11.55 -5.80 9.62
C ASP A 481 -11.61 -5.20 11.03
N VAL A 482 -12.71 -4.55 11.39
CA VAL A 482 -12.96 -4.09 12.77
C VAL A 482 -13.01 -5.28 13.74
N LEU A 483 -13.68 -6.37 13.37
CA LEU A 483 -13.69 -7.60 14.18
C LEU A 483 -12.29 -8.20 14.32
N MET A 484 -11.48 -8.18 13.25
CA MET A 484 -10.09 -8.63 13.31
C MET A 484 -9.24 -7.76 14.23
N LYS A 485 -9.42 -6.44 14.19
CA LYS A 485 -8.75 -5.52 15.14
C LYS A 485 -9.13 -5.81 16.58
N GLN A 486 -10.41 -6.06 16.86
CA GLN A 486 -10.87 -6.46 18.20
C GLN A 486 -10.25 -7.80 18.62
N ALA A 487 -10.13 -8.77 17.71
CA ALA A 487 -9.46 -10.04 17.97
C ALA A 487 -7.99 -9.83 18.35
N PHE A 488 -7.26 -8.96 17.66
CA PHE A 488 -5.88 -8.63 18.02
C PHE A 488 -5.78 -7.95 19.39
N THR A 489 -6.71 -7.06 19.73
CA THR A 489 -6.74 -6.46 21.08
C THR A 489 -7.04 -7.50 22.16
N ALA A 490 -7.90 -8.48 21.89
CA ALA A 490 -8.13 -9.60 22.81
C ALA A 490 -6.87 -10.48 22.96
N ALA A 491 -6.18 -10.77 21.85
CA ALA A 491 -4.94 -11.55 21.83
C ALA A 491 -3.84 -10.86 22.64
N GLN A 492 -3.69 -9.54 22.53
CA GLN A 492 -2.75 -8.73 23.33
C GLN A 492 -3.05 -8.78 24.83
N LYS A 493 -4.31 -9.03 25.21
CA LYS A 493 -4.73 -9.23 26.61
C LYS A 493 -4.66 -10.70 27.05
N ASN A 494 -4.06 -11.56 26.22
CA ASN A 494 -3.95 -13.01 26.44
C ASN A 494 -5.33 -13.72 26.53
N ASP A 495 -6.36 -13.17 25.90
CA ASP A 495 -7.70 -13.78 25.84
C ASP A 495 -7.89 -14.60 24.56
N GLY A 496 -7.43 -15.85 24.61
CA GLY A 496 -7.47 -16.77 23.48
C GLY A 496 -8.88 -17.15 23.02
N ASN A 497 -9.84 -17.26 23.94
CA ASN A 497 -11.21 -17.64 23.60
C ASN A 497 -11.95 -16.51 22.86
N THR A 498 -11.86 -15.28 23.36
CA THR A 498 -12.45 -14.12 22.68
C THR A 498 -11.76 -13.88 21.33
N THR A 499 -10.44 -14.06 21.26
CA THR A 499 -9.68 -14.00 20.00
C THR A 499 -10.23 -14.98 18.97
N TYR A 500 -10.37 -16.25 19.34
CA TYR A 500 -10.91 -17.31 18.49
C TYR A 500 -12.32 -16.96 17.98
N GLN A 501 -13.23 -16.55 18.87
CA GLN A 501 -14.61 -16.24 18.51
C GLN A 501 -14.72 -15.02 17.58
N LEU A 502 -13.95 -13.97 17.84
CA LEU A 502 -13.94 -12.77 17.01
C LEU A 502 -13.34 -13.03 15.63
N MET A 503 -12.27 -13.84 15.52
CA MET A 503 -11.71 -14.25 14.23
C MET A 503 -12.70 -15.09 13.42
N ALA A 504 -13.39 -16.05 14.05
CA ALA A 504 -14.42 -16.85 13.38
C ALA A 504 -15.57 -15.95 12.87
N LYS A 505 -16.00 -14.95 13.67
CA LYS A 505 -17.00 -13.97 13.26
C LYS A 505 -16.52 -13.07 12.11
N ALA A 506 -15.26 -12.67 12.12
CA ALA A 506 -14.64 -11.89 11.04
C ALA A 506 -14.65 -12.69 9.72
N ILE A 507 -14.26 -13.97 9.76
CA ILE A 507 -14.28 -14.87 8.60
C ILE A 507 -15.71 -15.07 8.08
N ASN A 508 -16.68 -15.26 8.96
CA ASN A 508 -18.09 -15.38 8.55
C ASN A 508 -18.63 -14.09 7.91
N THR A 509 -18.12 -12.92 8.32
CA THR A 509 -18.50 -11.62 7.76
C THR A 509 -17.85 -11.38 6.39
N ASN A 510 -16.58 -11.75 6.23
CA ASN A 510 -15.84 -11.67 4.97
C ASN A 510 -14.95 -12.92 4.78
N PRO A 511 -15.45 -13.96 4.08
CA PRO A 511 -14.72 -15.22 3.93
C PRO A 511 -13.62 -15.17 2.85
N ARG A 512 -13.48 -14.05 2.12
CA ARG A 512 -12.63 -13.94 0.92
C ARG A 512 -11.19 -13.48 1.21
N LYS A 513 -10.85 -13.20 2.46
CA LYS A 513 -9.51 -12.75 2.85
C LYS A 513 -8.69 -13.95 3.33
N ASP A 514 -7.73 -14.37 2.53
CA ASP A 514 -6.80 -15.46 2.83
C ASP A 514 -6.02 -15.22 4.13
N LEU A 515 -5.59 -13.98 4.39
CA LEU A 515 -4.92 -13.61 5.63
C LEU A 515 -5.76 -13.91 6.88
N TYR A 516 -7.09 -13.73 6.84
CA TYR A 516 -7.93 -14.05 7.99
C TYR A 516 -7.95 -15.55 8.28
N HIS A 517 -7.99 -16.38 7.24
CA HIS A 517 -7.90 -17.84 7.38
C HIS A 517 -6.53 -18.29 7.88
N ASN A 518 -5.44 -17.67 7.39
CA ASN A 518 -4.10 -17.98 7.85
C ASN A 518 -3.92 -17.69 9.35
N LEU A 519 -4.30 -16.47 9.77
CA LEU A 519 -4.22 -16.06 11.17
C LEU A 519 -5.09 -16.95 12.07
N TYR A 520 -6.30 -17.26 11.63
CA TYR A 520 -7.19 -18.16 12.35
C TYR A 520 -6.60 -19.57 12.45
N ALA A 521 -5.97 -20.10 11.39
CA ALA A 521 -5.32 -21.40 11.43
C ALA A 521 -4.17 -21.43 12.46
N GLN A 522 -3.33 -20.40 12.48
CA GLN A 522 -2.24 -20.27 13.45
C GLN A 522 -2.76 -20.19 14.89
N VAL A 523 -3.80 -19.39 15.13
CA VAL A 523 -4.43 -19.28 16.46
C VAL A 523 -5.00 -20.62 16.91
N ASN A 524 -5.65 -21.36 16.01
CA ASN A 524 -6.19 -22.67 16.33
C ASN A 524 -5.09 -23.66 16.74
N ILE A 525 -3.96 -23.69 16.04
CA ILE A 525 -2.84 -24.57 16.43
C ILE A 525 -2.23 -24.16 17.76
N ALA A 526 -2.02 -22.87 18.02
CA ALA A 526 -1.49 -22.43 19.30
C ALA A 526 -2.43 -22.76 20.47
N LEU A 527 -3.74 -22.60 20.29
CA LEU A 527 -4.74 -23.03 21.28
C LEU A 527 -4.72 -24.56 21.46
N ALA A 528 -4.58 -25.33 20.37
CA ALA A 528 -4.48 -26.77 20.44
C ALA A 528 -3.24 -27.20 21.25
N ASN A 529 -2.08 -26.58 21.01
CA ASN A 529 -0.85 -26.82 21.76
C ASN A 529 -1.03 -26.47 23.25
N SER A 530 -1.73 -25.37 23.56
CA SER A 530 -2.06 -25.00 24.93
C SER A 530 -3.01 -25.97 25.63
N VAL A 531 -3.88 -26.66 24.89
CA VAL A 531 -4.73 -27.72 25.45
C VAL A 531 -3.90 -28.99 25.65
N ALA A 532 -3.09 -29.37 24.66
CA ALA A 532 -2.23 -30.56 24.71
C ALA A 532 -1.22 -30.53 25.87
N SER A 533 -0.74 -29.34 26.26
CA SER A 533 0.24 -29.19 27.34
C SER A 533 -0.31 -29.42 28.76
N LYS A 534 -1.62 -29.60 28.94
CA LYS A 534 -2.25 -29.82 30.26
C LYS A 534 -1.92 -31.18 30.91
N GLY A 535 -1.22 -32.08 30.20
CA GLY A 535 -0.85 -33.41 30.70
C GLY A 535 -2.02 -34.40 30.67
N ASN A 536 -2.95 -34.29 31.63
CA ASN A 536 -4.13 -35.16 31.70
C ASN A 536 -5.31 -34.56 30.93
N LEU A 537 -5.49 -34.99 29.68
CA LEU A 537 -6.57 -34.52 28.81
C LEU A 537 -7.89 -35.21 29.15
N SER A 538 -8.90 -34.43 29.53
CA SER A 538 -10.30 -34.90 29.62
C SER A 538 -10.86 -35.23 28.22
N ASP A 539 -11.98 -35.94 28.14
CA ASP A 539 -12.63 -36.18 26.86
C ASP A 539 -13.09 -34.88 26.17
N VAL A 540 -13.44 -33.86 26.97
CA VAL A 540 -13.75 -32.51 26.46
C VAL A 540 -12.49 -31.84 25.89
N ASP A 541 -11.33 -31.97 26.55
CA ASP A 541 -10.07 -31.44 26.03
C ASP A 541 -9.67 -32.13 24.72
N LYS A 542 -9.85 -33.45 24.62
CA LYS A 542 -9.59 -34.21 23.37
C LYS A 542 -10.50 -33.76 22.24
N GLN A 543 -11.80 -33.59 22.50
CA GLN A 543 -12.75 -33.07 21.52
C GLN A 543 -12.40 -31.64 21.08
N THR A 544 -12.00 -30.79 22.03
CA THR A 544 -11.57 -29.41 21.76
C THR A 544 -10.32 -29.41 20.88
N LEU A 545 -9.31 -30.22 21.23
CA LEU A 545 -8.09 -30.41 20.45
C LEU A 545 -8.41 -30.81 19.01
N GLN A 546 -9.25 -31.84 18.83
CA GLN A 546 -9.64 -32.33 17.50
C GLN A 546 -10.36 -31.24 16.68
N SER A 547 -11.25 -30.48 17.32
CA SER A 547 -11.96 -29.38 16.68
C SER A 547 -11.00 -28.28 16.22
N LEU A 548 -10.10 -27.81 17.10
CA LEU A 548 -9.12 -26.77 16.79
C LEU A 548 -8.21 -27.19 15.62
N VAL A 549 -7.65 -28.39 15.67
CA VAL A 549 -6.81 -28.93 14.59
C VAL A 549 -7.59 -29.04 13.28
N SER A 550 -8.83 -29.53 13.32
CA SER A 550 -9.69 -29.62 12.13
C SER A 550 -9.95 -28.24 11.50
N GLN A 551 -10.22 -27.23 12.32
CA GLN A 551 -10.43 -25.85 11.85
C GLN A 551 -9.14 -25.26 11.27
N ALA A 552 -7.98 -25.49 11.88
CA ALA A 552 -6.70 -25.03 11.35
C ALA A 552 -6.38 -25.63 9.97
N ILE A 553 -6.56 -26.94 9.82
CA ILE A 553 -6.39 -27.63 8.52
C ILE A 553 -7.39 -27.08 7.51
N ARG A 554 -8.66 -26.93 7.88
CA ARG A 554 -9.69 -26.41 6.98
C ARG A 554 -9.36 -25.00 6.49
N SER A 555 -9.02 -24.09 7.40
CA SER A 555 -8.72 -22.69 7.04
C SER A 555 -7.45 -22.57 6.20
N SER A 556 -6.38 -23.29 6.54
CA SER A 556 -5.15 -23.30 5.71
C SER A 556 -5.38 -23.92 4.32
N ARG A 557 -6.30 -24.89 4.19
CA ARG A 557 -6.74 -25.39 2.88
C ARG A 557 -7.54 -24.36 2.10
N ILE A 558 -8.45 -23.63 2.73
CA ILE A 558 -9.21 -22.57 2.07
C ILE A 558 -8.27 -21.50 1.50
N SER A 559 -7.26 -21.06 2.25
CA SER A 559 -6.31 -20.04 1.78
C SER A 559 -5.46 -20.52 0.58
N THR A 560 -5.07 -21.80 0.56
CA THR A 560 -4.18 -22.39 -0.46
C THR A 560 -4.88 -23.02 -1.66
N GLU A 561 -6.11 -23.52 -1.52
CA GLU A 561 -6.85 -24.23 -2.58
C GLU A 561 -7.94 -23.37 -3.22
N ILE A 562 -8.49 -22.38 -2.50
CA ILE A 562 -9.67 -21.63 -2.94
C ILE A 562 -9.36 -20.15 -3.16
N LEU A 563 -8.75 -19.47 -2.18
CA LEU A 563 -8.65 -18.01 -2.19
C LEU A 563 -7.44 -17.51 -2.96
N ASN A 564 -6.25 -18.01 -2.63
CA ASN A 564 -5.01 -17.47 -3.20
C ASN A 564 -3.90 -18.53 -3.26
N PRO A 565 -3.99 -19.47 -4.22
CA PRO A 565 -3.03 -20.57 -4.39
C PRO A 565 -1.63 -20.11 -4.79
N LEU A 566 -1.48 -18.88 -5.30
CA LEU A 566 -0.20 -18.35 -5.77
C LEU A 566 0.56 -17.58 -4.70
N ASN A 567 -0.04 -17.39 -3.51
CA ASN A 567 0.64 -16.71 -2.41
C ASN A 567 1.50 -17.70 -1.60
N PRO A 568 2.84 -17.58 -1.62
CA PRO A 568 3.72 -18.49 -0.89
C PRO A 568 3.49 -18.45 0.62
N VAL A 569 3.01 -17.33 1.18
CA VAL A 569 2.69 -17.19 2.60
C VAL A 569 1.60 -18.19 3.01
N ASN A 570 0.60 -18.41 2.17
CA ASN A 570 -0.50 -19.32 2.48
C ASN A 570 0.00 -20.77 2.58
N TRP A 571 0.90 -21.16 1.68
CA TRP A 571 1.53 -22.47 1.69
C TRP A 571 2.52 -22.64 2.84
N GLU A 572 3.25 -21.58 3.21
CA GLU A 572 4.12 -21.55 4.39
C GLU A 572 3.30 -21.76 5.69
N VAL A 573 2.16 -21.07 5.84
CA VAL A 573 1.26 -21.27 6.98
C VAL A 573 0.68 -22.68 6.99
N ARG A 574 0.23 -23.20 5.85
CA ARG A 574 -0.25 -24.59 5.74
C ARG A 574 0.83 -25.61 6.09
N ALA A 575 2.07 -25.36 5.69
CA ALA A 575 3.20 -26.20 6.04
C ALA A 575 3.47 -26.17 7.56
N SER A 576 3.39 -25.00 8.20
CA SER A 576 3.47 -24.88 9.67
C SER A 576 2.38 -25.69 10.36
N VAL A 577 1.11 -25.52 9.94
CA VAL A 577 -0.03 -26.28 10.46
C VAL A 577 0.20 -27.78 10.38
N TYR A 578 0.71 -28.30 9.25
CA TYR A 578 1.01 -29.72 9.14
C TYR A 578 2.23 -30.16 9.94
N LYS A 579 3.25 -29.31 10.02
CA LYS A 579 4.45 -29.55 10.83
C LYS A 579 4.10 -29.68 12.32
N ALA A 580 3.17 -28.87 12.84
CA ALA A 580 2.69 -28.98 14.22
C ALA A 580 1.99 -30.31 14.54
N LEU A 581 1.59 -31.08 13.51
CA LEU A 581 0.93 -32.37 13.66
C LEU A 581 1.90 -33.56 13.51
N ILE A 582 3.20 -33.32 13.36
CA ILE A 582 4.22 -34.36 13.30
C ILE A 582 4.26 -35.10 14.65
N GLY A 583 4.16 -36.43 14.59
CA GLY A 583 4.04 -37.29 15.77
C GLY A 583 2.61 -37.42 16.34
N ALA A 584 1.67 -36.55 15.94
CA ALA A 584 0.28 -36.60 16.38
C ALA A 584 -0.70 -37.15 15.32
N ALA A 585 -0.38 -36.98 14.04
CA ALA A 585 -1.18 -37.49 12.92
C ALA A 585 -0.31 -38.27 11.92
N GLU A 586 -0.87 -39.35 11.38
CA GLU A 586 -0.21 -40.14 10.33
C GLU A 586 -0.04 -39.29 9.05
N ASN A 587 1.11 -39.42 8.37
CA ASN A 587 1.46 -38.70 7.13
C ASN A 587 1.60 -37.16 7.21
N SER A 588 1.47 -36.55 8.40
CA SER A 588 1.58 -35.10 8.59
C SER A 588 2.91 -34.52 8.09
N GLU A 589 4.00 -35.28 8.23
CA GLU A 589 5.32 -34.96 7.68
C GLU A 589 5.29 -34.76 6.16
N GLN A 590 4.68 -35.71 5.42
CA GLN A 590 4.61 -35.63 3.96
C GLN A 590 3.75 -34.46 3.51
N TRP A 591 2.67 -34.16 4.25
CA TRP A 591 1.83 -32.98 3.98
C TRP A 591 2.62 -31.68 4.18
N ALA A 592 3.42 -31.57 5.24
CA ALA A 592 4.29 -30.42 5.48
C ALA A 592 5.33 -30.26 4.36
N ILE A 593 6.00 -31.35 3.97
CA ILE A 593 6.96 -31.37 2.86
C ILE A 593 6.33 -30.87 1.55
N ASN A 594 5.14 -31.39 1.20
CA ASN A 594 4.45 -30.99 -0.04
C ASN A 594 4.06 -29.50 -0.02
N ALA A 595 3.58 -29.00 1.13
CA ALA A 595 3.23 -27.59 1.28
C ALA A 595 4.47 -26.67 1.17
N TYR A 596 5.58 -27.02 1.82
CA TYR A 596 6.84 -26.28 1.68
C TYR A 596 7.40 -26.33 0.26
N ASN A 597 7.35 -27.47 -0.42
CA ASN A 597 7.77 -27.58 -1.82
C ASN A 597 6.97 -26.63 -2.71
N THR A 598 5.66 -26.52 -2.47
CA THR A 598 4.79 -25.58 -3.20
C THR A 598 5.15 -24.12 -2.88
N ALA A 599 5.41 -23.79 -1.61
CA ALA A 599 5.89 -22.46 -1.22
C ALA A 599 7.23 -22.10 -1.90
N ILE A 600 8.17 -23.05 -1.99
CA ILE A 600 9.46 -22.86 -2.67
C ILE A 600 9.28 -22.64 -4.17
N GLN A 601 8.32 -23.32 -4.82
CA GLN A 601 8.04 -23.08 -6.23
C GLN A 601 7.50 -21.66 -6.49
N LEU A 602 6.77 -21.09 -5.54
CA LEU A 602 6.17 -19.74 -5.64
C LEU A 602 7.10 -18.60 -5.17
N ASP A 603 8.13 -18.94 -4.38
CA ASP A 603 9.13 -18.01 -3.85
C ASP A 603 10.55 -18.65 -3.92
N PRO A 604 11.06 -18.88 -5.15
CA PRO A 604 12.21 -19.75 -5.40
C PRO A 604 13.52 -19.21 -4.86
N THR A 605 13.64 -17.92 -4.61
CA THR A 605 14.87 -17.30 -4.09
C THR A 605 14.83 -17.08 -2.58
N ASN A 606 13.81 -17.59 -1.88
CA ASN A 606 13.70 -17.47 -0.43
C ASN A 606 14.53 -18.54 0.30
N ALA A 607 15.57 -18.08 1.01
CA ALA A 607 16.45 -18.94 1.79
C ALA A 607 15.74 -19.56 3.01
N ARG A 608 14.81 -18.84 3.64
CA ARG A 608 14.09 -19.29 4.85
C ARG A 608 13.18 -20.49 4.56
N LEU A 609 12.56 -20.56 3.39
CA LEU A 609 11.74 -21.72 3.02
C LEU A 609 12.56 -23.01 2.95
N ARG A 610 13.83 -22.94 2.50
CA ARG A 610 14.75 -24.08 2.49
C ARG A 610 15.22 -24.47 3.88
N LEU A 611 15.50 -23.48 4.73
CA LEU A 611 15.79 -23.71 6.14
C LEU A 611 14.63 -24.47 6.81
N ASN A 612 13.39 -24.00 6.63
CA ASN A 612 12.22 -24.59 7.27
C ASN A 612 11.94 -26.01 6.77
N LEU A 613 12.04 -26.25 5.45
CA LEU A 613 11.91 -27.60 4.89
C LEU A 613 13.04 -28.53 5.35
N GLY A 614 14.27 -28.01 5.44
CA GLY A 614 15.43 -28.73 5.98
C GLY A 614 15.19 -29.21 7.41
N GLY A 615 14.60 -28.37 8.26
CA GLY A 615 14.19 -28.74 9.62
C GLY A 615 13.18 -29.89 9.66
N VAL A 616 12.24 -29.96 8.71
CA VAL A 616 11.31 -31.10 8.61
C VAL A 616 12.06 -32.40 8.28
N TYR A 617 12.96 -32.39 7.30
CA TYR A 617 13.78 -33.58 6.98
C TYR A 617 14.73 -33.96 8.12
N TYR A 618 15.29 -32.97 8.82
CA TYR A 618 16.13 -33.21 9.99
C TYR A 618 15.37 -33.93 11.10
N SER A 619 14.12 -33.50 11.38
CA SER A 619 13.27 -34.16 12.38
C SER A 619 12.93 -35.62 12.03
N LYS A 620 12.94 -35.95 10.73
CA LYS A 620 12.82 -37.32 10.20
C LYS A 620 14.13 -38.12 10.24
N LYS A 621 15.22 -37.52 10.74
CA LYS A 621 16.58 -38.06 10.71
C LYS A 621 17.14 -38.30 9.31
N ASP A 622 16.53 -37.70 8.27
CA ASP A 622 17.09 -37.65 6.93
C ASP A 622 18.08 -36.48 6.86
N TYR A 623 19.21 -36.66 7.54
CA TYR A 623 20.24 -35.64 7.68
C TYR A 623 20.88 -35.27 6.34
N LEU A 624 20.92 -36.19 5.36
CA LEU A 624 21.48 -35.92 4.04
C LEU A 624 20.61 -34.93 3.26
N THR A 625 19.29 -35.16 3.21
CA THR A 625 18.37 -34.23 2.56
C THR A 625 18.32 -32.90 3.30
N ALA A 626 18.32 -32.92 4.64
CA ALA A 626 18.38 -31.71 5.46
C ALA A 626 19.64 -30.88 5.17
N ALA A 627 20.83 -31.50 5.16
CA ALA A 627 22.10 -30.85 4.86
C ALA A 627 22.10 -30.22 3.46
N ASN A 628 21.55 -30.90 2.46
CA ASN A 628 21.41 -30.36 1.10
C ASN A 628 20.51 -29.11 1.06
N LEU A 629 19.40 -29.09 1.80
CA LEU A 629 18.49 -27.94 1.88
C LEU A 629 19.12 -26.77 2.64
N PHE A 630 19.79 -27.03 3.77
CA PHE A 630 20.52 -26.00 4.51
C PHE A 630 21.64 -25.39 3.67
N ARG A 631 22.38 -26.20 2.90
CA ARG A 631 23.38 -25.71 1.94
C ARG A 631 22.76 -24.82 0.85
N GLN A 632 21.56 -25.15 0.35
CA GLN A 632 20.87 -24.25 -0.59
C GLN A 632 20.48 -22.93 0.08
N ALA A 633 20.07 -22.96 1.35
CA ALA A 633 19.77 -21.74 2.10
C ALA A 633 21.02 -20.84 2.27
N THR A 634 22.19 -21.42 2.58
CA THR A 634 23.46 -20.66 2.65
C THR A 634 23.90 -20.16 1.28
N THR A 635 23.63 -20.89 0.20
CA THR A 635 23.93 -20.45 -1.17
C THR A 635 23.07 -19.25 -1.57
N LEU A 636 21.78 -19.26 -1.21
CA LEU A 636 20.87 -18.14 -1.51
C LEU A 636 21.12 -16.93 -0.63
N LYS A 637 21.58 -17.12 0.60
CA LYS A 637 21.95 -16.07 1.54
C LYS A 637 23.28 -16.41 2.22
N PRO A 638 24.42 -15.95 1.67
CA PRO A 638 25.76 -16.27 2.17
C PRO A 638 26.06 -15.78 3.57
N ASN A 639 25.29 -14.83 4.11
CA ASN A 639 25.42 -14.30 5.47
C ASN A 639 24.24 -14.74 6.37
N TYR A 640 23.74 -15.96 6.23
CA TYR A 640 22.64 -16.48 7.05
C TYR A 640 23.15 -17.40 8.17
N ALA A 641 23.44 -16.84 9.34
CA ALA A 641 24.07 -17.58 10.44
C ALA A 641 23.27 -18.85 10.82
N ASN A 642 21.94 -18.71 10.91
CA ASN A 642 21.03 -19.81 11.22
C ASN A 642 21.10 -20.96 10.20
N ALA A 643 21.29 -20.66 8.91
CA ALA A 643 21.46 -21.70 7.89
C ALA A 643 22.80 -22.43 8.00
N TYR A 644 23.89 -21.74 8.35
CA TYR A 644 25.18 -22.39 8.58
C TYR A 644 25.18 -23.25 9.84
N TYR A 645 24.56 -22.77 10.92
CA TYR A 645 24.39 -23.53 12.15
C TYR A 645 23.63 -24.84 11.88
N ASN A 646 22.47 -24.76 11.22
CA ASN A 646 21.67 -25.95 10.91
C ASN A 646 22.35 -26.88 9.90
N PHE A 647 23.12 -26.33 8.96
CA PHE A 647 23.94 -27.13 8.04
C PHE A 647 25.02 -27.92 8.81
N ALA A 648 25.69 -27.27 9.75
CA ALA A 648 26.72 -27.90 10.58
C ALA A 648 26.14 -29.02 11.47
N GLU A 649 24.99 -28.80 12.10
CA GLU A 649 24.26 -29.82 12.88
C GLU A 649 23.92 -31.04 12.02
N ALA A 650 23.41 -30.84 10.80
CA ALA A 650 23.11 -31.94 9.89
C ALA A 650 24.38 -32.72 9.48
N LEU A 651 25.49 -32.03 9.20
CA LEU A 651 26.78 -32.65 8.89
C LEU A 651 27.36 -33.43 10.08
N TYR A 652 27.21 -32.90 11.30
CA TYR A 652 27.61 -33.57 12.54
C TYR A 652 26.91 -34.91 12.69
N ASN A 653 25.59 -34.95 12.48
CA ASN A 653 24.79 -36.18 12.53
C ASN A 653 25.15 -37.16 11.39
N LEU A 654 25.61 -36.66 10.25
CA LEU A 654 26.20 -37.47 9.17
C LEU A 654 27.63 -37.93 9.46
N LYS A 655 28.22 -37.52 10.59
CA LYS A 655 29.62 -37.77 11.01
C LYS A 655 30.66 -37.12 10.09
N ASP A 656 30.26 -36.14 9.29
CA ASP A 656 31.18 -35.31 8.50
C ASP A 656 31.70 -34.14 9.35
N TYR A 657 32.47 -34.49 10.37
CA TYR A 657 32.90 -33.53 11.39
C TYR A 657 33.82 -32.44 10.81
N LYS A 658 34.59 -32.74 9.75
CA LYS A 658 35.46 -31.76 9.10
C LYS A 658 34.63 -30.61 8.51
N ASN A 659 33.61 -30.94 7.71
CA ASN A 659 32.77 -29.91 7.10
C ASN A 659 31.82 -29.27 8.12
N ALA A 660 31.36 -30.01 9.13
CA ALA A 660 30.58 -29.46 10.24
C ALA A 660 31.36 -28.37 11.00
N LYS A 661 32.65 -28.63 11.30
CA LYS A 661 33.54 -27.63 11.91
C LYS A 661 33.58 -26.34 11.10
N THR A 662 33.87 -26.44 9.80
CA THR A 662 33.95 -25.27 8.91
C THR A 662 32.63 -24.49 8.87
N ALA A 663 31.49 -25.18 8.81
CA ALA A 663 30.19 -24.53 8.83
C ALA A 663 29.89 -23.83 10.17
N PHE A 664 30.26 -24.44 11.31
CA PHE A 664 30.16 -23.78 12.61
C PHE A 664 31.10 -22.58 12.75
N GLU A 665 32.32 -22.63 12.20
CA GLU A 665 33.26 -21.49 12.19
C GLU A 665 32.66 -20.30 11.42
N VAL A 666 32.02 -20.57 10.28
CA VAL A 666 31.30 -19.52 9.52
C VAL A 666 30.12 -19.00 10.33
N ALA A 667 29.28 -19.86 10.93
CA ALA A 667 28.16 -19.43 11.77
C ALA A 667 28.64 -18.55 12.93
N LEU A 668 29.73 -18.93 13.60
CA LEU A 668 30.35 -18.18 14.69
C LEU A 668 30.84 -16.80 14.25
N SER A 669 31.37 -16.69 13.03
CA SER A 669 31.83 -15.42 12.44
C SER A 669 30.69 -14.45 12.08
N LEU A 670 29.47 -14.97 11.93
CA LEU A 670 28.28 -14.20 11.50
C LEU A 670 27.41 -13.74 12.68
N VAL A 671 27.68 -14.21 13.90
CA VAL A 671 26.94 -13.84 15.12
C VAL A 671 27.75 -12.89 15.99
N GLU A 672 27.06 -12.03 16.74
CA GLU A 672 27.69 -11.05 17.63
C GLU A 672 28.44 -11.76 18.78
N LYS A 673 29.69 -11.37 19.05
CA LYS A 673 30.57 -12.06 20.02
C LYS A 673 30.00 -12.20 21.43
N ASP A 674 29.22 -11.22 21.88
CA ASP A 674 28.65 -11.20 23.23
C ASP A 674 27.25 -11.86 23.31
N SER A 675 26.74 -12.36 22.18
CA SER A 675 25.40 -12.98 22.10
C SER A 675 25.36 -14.40 22.71
N GLY A 676 24.16 -14.83 23.10
CA GLY A 676 23.91 -16.23 23.49
C GLY A 676 24.20 -17.21 22.36
N ASP A 677 23.95 -16.79 21.11
CA ASP A 677 24.22 -17.57 19.91
C ASP A 677 25.72 -17.84 19.71
N TYR A 678 26.58 -16.84 19.98
CA TYR A 678 28.04 -17.04 19.93
C TYR A 678 28.51 -18.08 20.94
N LYS A 679 28.03 -18.00 22.17
CA LYS A 679 28.35 -18.99 23.22
C LYS A 679 27.91 -20.38 22.80
N LYS A 680 26.67 -20.51 22.29
CA LYS A 680 26.11 -21.77 21.80
C LYS A 680 26.99 -22.39 20.70
N VAL A 681 27.35 -21.63 19.67
CA VAL A 681 28.18 -22.15 18.57
C VAL A 681 29.60 -22.47 19.03
N ALA A 682 30.18 -21.66 19.93
CA ALA A 682 31.51 -21.91 20.47
C ALA A 682 31.57 -23.20 21.31
N GLU A 683 30.51 -23.50 22.06
CA GLU A 683 30.36 -24.76 22.81
C GLU A 683 30.22 -25.97 21.88
N GLU A 684 29.44 -25.88 20.80
CA GLU A 684 29.38 -26.99 19.82
C GLU A 684 30.73 -27.21 19.12
N LEU A 685 31.44 -26.12 18.82
CA LEU A 685 32.76 -26.18 18.20
C LEU A 685 33.82 -26.80 19.13
N SER A 686 33.74 -26.58 20.44
CA SER A 686 34.68 -27.17 21.41
C SER A 686 34.46 -28.69 21.52
N LYS A 687 33.20 -29.14 21.67
CA LYS A 687 32.84 -30.57 21.66
C LYS A 687 33.35 -31.28 20.41
N LEU A 688 33.27 -30.61 19.26
CA LEU A 688 33.65 -31.17 17.97
C LEU A 688 35.18 -31.31 17.81
N LYS A 689 35.97 -30.44 18.46
CA LYS A 689 37.46 -30.52 18.48
C LYS A 689 37.98 -31.71 19.27
N GLU A 690 37.23 -32.19 20.26
CA GLU A 690 37.61 -33.33 21.10
C GLU A 690 37.43 -34.68 20.36
N LEU A 691 36.81 -34.69 19.18
CA LEU A 691 36.60 -35.91 18.39
C LEU A 691 37.89 -36.32 17.64
N PRO A 692 38.33 -37.60 17.75
CA PRO A 692 39.61 -38.07 17.19
C PRO A 692 39.71 -37.93 15.66
N ALA A 693 38.57 -37.98 14.94
CA ALA A 693 38.51 -37.79 13.49
C ALA A 693 38.82 -36.34 13.04
N VAL A 694 38.67 -35.36 13.94
CA VAL A 694 39.00 -33.94 13.71
C VAL A 694 40.39 -33.62 14.25
N ALA A 695 40.78 -34.24 15.37
CA ALA A 695 42.10 -34.09 16.00
C ALA A 695 43.26 -34.74 15.20
N GLY A 696 42.98 -35.80 14.44
CA GLY A 696 43.96 -36.44 13.54
C GLY A 696 44.30 -35.64 12.27
N ALA A 697 43.52 -34.59 11.97
CA ALA A 697 43.83 -33.61 10.93
C ALA A 697 44.66 -32.46 11.53
N SER A 698 45.91 -32.76 11.89
CA SER A 698 46.86 -31.76 12.38
C SER A 698 47.12 -30.68 11.32
N GLU A 699 47.03 -29.42 11.77
CA GLU A 699 47.75 -28.21 11.32
C GLU A 699 48.41 -28.25 9.93
N SER A 700 47.60 -28.31 8.88
CA SER A 700 47.93 -27.59 7.65
C SER A 700 46.91 -26.46 7.52
N SER A 701 47.37 -25.23 7.72
CA SER A 701 46.62 -24.04 7.32
C SER A 701 46.14 -24.24 5.88
N PRO A 702 44.83 -24.16 5.59
CA PRO A 702 44.38 -24.22 4.22
C PRO A 702 44.75 -22.91 3.52
N SER A 703 45.89 -22.92 2.83
CA SER A 703 46.08 -22.11 1.64
C SER A 703 45.31 -22.79 0.50
N GLU A 704 44.01 -22.55 0.40
CA GLU A 704 43.31 -22.54 -0.89
C GLU A 704 41.95 -21.84 -0.79
N LYS A 705 41.69 -21.07 -1.84
CA LYS A 705 40.82 -19.90 -1.98
C LYS A 705 39.46 -19.97 -1.25
N PRO A 706 39.02 -18.84 -0.65
CA PRO A 706 37.60 -18.63 -0.38
C PRO A 706 36.81 -18.93 -1.65
N ILE A 707 35.65 -19.57 -1.54
CA ILE A 707 34.67 -19.54 -2.62
C ILE A 707 34.46 -18.05 -2.91
N GLU A 708 34.91 -17.59 -4.08
CA GLU A 708 34.82 -16.19 -4.46
C GLU A 708 33.36 -15.76 -4.33
N PRO A 709 33.04 -14.77 -3.47
CA PRO A 709 31.78 -14.08 -3.61
C PRO A 709 31.78 -13.50 -5.02
N ILE A 710 30.68 -13.70 -5.76
CA ILE A 710 30.47 -13.03 -7.04
C ILE A 710 30.59 -11.53 -6.74
N THR A 711 31.75 -10.98 -7.07
CA THR A 711 32.10 -9.58 -6.91
C THR A 711 31.53 -8.87 -8.12
N GLN A 712 30.56 -7.98 -7.90
CA GLN A 712 30.42 -6.81 -8.76
C GLN A 712 30.29 -5.57 -7.89
N ASN A 713 31.34 -4.77 -7.99
CA ASN A 713 31.54 -3.38 -7.59
C ASN A 713 31.41 -2.98 -6.12
N THR A 714 32.60 -2.82 -5.54
CA THR A 714 32.96 -2.03 -4.37
C THR A 714 32.55 -0.56 -4.48
N GLY A 715 31.65 -0.16 -3.58
CA GLY A 715 31.80 1.07 -2.80
C GLY A 715 31.83 0.63 -1.34
N ALA A 716 33.01 0.70 -0.71
CA ALA A 716 33.16 0.34 0.70
C ALA A 716 32.24 1.23 1.55
N THR A 717 31.26 0.60 2.20
CA THR A 717 30.49 1.20 3.28
C THR A 717 30.65 0.25 4.45
N GLU A 718 30.97 0.79 5.62
CA GLU A 718 31.11 0.06 6.88
C GLU A 718 30.02 -1.00 7.02
N GLN A 719 30.42 -2.24 7.33
CA GLN A 719 29.50 -3.33 7.66
C GLN A 719 28.76 -2.94 8.94
N GLN A 720 27.61 -2.27 8.79
CA GLN A 720 26.67 -2.03 9.87
C GLN A 720 26.11 -3.37 10.35
N ASP A 721 26.05 -3.55 11.66
CA ASP A 721 25.58 -4.76 12.37
C ASP A 721 24.27 -5.30 11.76
N VAL A 722 24.38 -6.39 11.01
CA VAL A 722 23.22 -7.13 10.51
C VAL A 722 22.69 -7.97 11.67
N LYS A 723 21.68 -7.46 12.37
CA LYS A 723 21.00 -8.18 13.45
C LYS A 723 20.39 -9.48 12.91
N GLN A 724 21.07 -10.61 13.15
CA GLN A 724 20.62 -11.95 12.72
C GLN A 724 19.39 -12.39 13.54
N GLU A 725 18.55 -13.24 12.95
CA GLU A 725 17.54 -13.98 13.71
C GLU A 725 18.26 -14.95 14.68
N PRO A 726 17.74 -15.15 15.91
CA PRO A 726 18.34 -16.08 16.86
C PRO A 726 18.57 -17.46 16.26
N LEU A 727 19.72 -18.05 16.53
CA LEU A 727 20.03 -19.40 16.05
C LEU A 727 19.02 -20.40 16.61
N THR A 728 18.31 -21.07 15.71
CA THR A 728 17.23 -21.99 16.09
C THR A 728 17.69 -23.41 15.83
N ASP A 729 17.76 -24.21 16.89
CA ASP A 729 18.09 -25.63 16.78
C ASP A 729 17.07 -26.35 15.88
N PRO A 730 17.52 -27.15 14.89
CA PRO A 730 16.63 -27.98 14.08
C PRO A 730 15.67 -28.85 14.91
N ASP A 731 16.06 -29.29 16.10
CA ASP A 731 15.23 -30.08 17.01
C ASP A 731 14.27 -29.24 17.86
N GLN A 732 14.64 -27.99 18.21
CA GLN A 732 13.76 -27.06 18.93
C GLN A 732 12.70 -26.41 18.04
N GLN A 733 12.88 -26.47 16.71
CA GLN A 733 11.88 -26.03 15.74
C GLN A 733 10.53 -26.79 15.80
N LYS A 734 10.34 -27.74 16.75
CA LYS A 734 9.07 -28.40 17.09
C LYS A 734 8.14 -27.54 17.95
N GLU A 735 8.66 -26.55 18.68
CA GLU A 735 7.85 -25.61 19.44
C GLU A 735 7.47 -24.43 18.55
N GLU A 736 6.20 -24.37 18.12
CA GLU A 736 5.71 -23.20 17.38
C GLU A 736 5.72 -21.95 18.29
N PRO A 737 6.05 -20.77 17.73
CA PRO A 737 5.89 -19.49 18.43
C PRO A 737 4.46 -19.37 18.97
N LYS A 738 4.31 -18.95 20.23
CA LYS A 738 2.98 -18.67 20.80
C LYS A 738 2.31 -17.61 19.92
N VAL A 739 0.97 -17.53 19.90
CA VAL A 739 0.25 -16.45 19.16
C VAL A 739 0.76 -15.06 19.58
N SER A 740 1.24 -14.91 20.82
CA SER A 740 1.95 -13.70 21.27
C SER A 740 3.18 -13.37 20.42
N ASP A 741 3.90 -14.38 19.94
CA ASP A 741 5.16 -14.25 19.23
C ASP A 741 4.93 -14.05 17.72
N ILE A 742 3.87 -14.64 17.14
CA ILE A 742 3.46 -14.38 15.74
C ILE A 742 2.98 -12.93 15.55
N VAL A 743 2.37 -12.34 16.59
CA VAL A 743 2.01 -10.92 16.63
C VAL A 743 3.23 -10.02 16.93
N ASN A 744 4.37 -10.60 17.33
CA ASN A 744 5.58 -9.88 17.73
C ASN A 744 6.82 -10.16 16.84
N THR A 745 6.68 -10.95 15.77
CA THR A 745 7.74 -11.15 14.75
C THR A 745 7.49 -10.31 13.49
N GLY A 746 7.23 -9.03 13.69
CA GLY A 746 7.84 -7.99 12.88
C GLY A 746 8.67 -7.21 13.87
N THR A 747 9.99 -7.25 13.77
CA THR A 747 10.92 -6.54 14.66
C THR A 747 10.53 -5.06 14.77
N GLY A 748 9.67 -4.76 15.75
CA GLY A 748 9.84 -3.57 16.56
C GLY A 748 11.16 -3.75 17.25
N GLN A 749 12.20 -3.07 16.76
CA GLN A 749 13.26 -2.64 17.65
C GLN A 749 12.58 -1.91 18.81
N GLN A 750 12.47 -2.58 19.95
CA GLN A 750 12.39 -1.89 21.22
C GLN A 750 13.69 -1.09 21.34
N VAL A 751 13.62 0.20 21.01
CA VAL A 751 14.27 1.19 21.87
C VAL A 751 13.48 1.12 23.18
N PRO A 752 14.15 0.95 24.35
CA PRO A 752 13.50 0.51 25.57
C PRO A 752 12.44 1.50 26.07
N ALA A 753 11.52 0.97 26.87
CA ALA A 753 10.40 1.69 27.45
C ALA A 753 10.84 2.92 28.27
N GLU A 754 10.58 4.11 27.72
CA GLU A 754 10.17 5.35 28.40
C GLU A 754 9.73 6.42 27.39
#